data_AF-A0A7V3I2X5-F1
#
_entry.id   AF-A0A7V3I2X5-F1
#
_cell.length_a   1.000
_cell.length_b   1.000
_cell.length_c   1.000
_cell.angle_alpha   90.00
_cell.angle_beta   90.00
_cell.angle_gamma   90.00
#
_symmetry.space_group_name_H-M   'P 1'
#
loop_
_entity.id
_entity.type
_entity.pdbx_description
1 polymer ?
#
loop_
_entity_poly.entity_id
_entity_poly.type
_entity_poly.pdbx_seq_one_letter_code
_entity_poly.pdbx_strand_id
1 'polypeptide(L)'
;MTQLQLWPSAVTRSMGSARKRERAEMRYIAICVAVLSLAGGSALALPPIAVQTSIDSVSVMVMDKSWLGSPNAPSYVITRWPDGAVLASGSIPVDRITRNRAGIPSFTITGLHPKPWSPQDPQLYVIAISDASGNEIAKTRFGFRTFETKDGKFYLNGRPIFLRGLPINPPGRDIDPAVERDPGFIRGYLKLVKSAGVNTVRVDPPEWLDACDELGLMVFTGRYGPAPGGNGAIAPSYEQAQPFYRDMVLNLCSHPSVMIYVLTNEVDYKSKESTYKQFLSRIHSDLRALDPTRPVIGNAGFGRGEPGEIYDVHHYYGWYAGSAVDWYASFRSFVDAADKANKPLTLTECVGAYTCDSGEFETMSKQMATMLQWVGTAHDVRAASLEYQAELTRQIVELARRQHPPGDASGSILTRSMSGRGVAGIMPFSYYLGWARAKKAEDIIVKPAFEALKVAFQPVLISAECWHRNIYAGDTLKLRLCVANDDDSGRDLAPSRAAVEVAAPDGEVIASGGADFPAIPYYCNAWADISIPIPARTGRGYYKVNCRLFEDGKEISGNSFWVTIAPREWAACRVSHVTLFDPAGTTAAALKQLGAKFRHVPNLRRLPDKGVLVIGEAGLRDGGYPDRLALARFLEAGGRVLCLRQERDGWNADWLPARLVMAQNRHPFTYIQPMGRTPSSPALQGGEKASDESSRLPAMTYSAPYQGGDKGGSAIFGELTDRDLRFFNELGCVSGVIPDVYPVLTPLKPTTVTDLKSARVWAACDQLLSGWALVELYQGKGSILLSQFRLVERVKDDPVAAKLLSNLISYCASGNSSGLLDLTRPIRWDQEAFRVGVLQSPKQGFLPHSPTYKHEGTSKGRLGDDHRIDGVTLVGEYTITANGWLRPVPDPTIEGWGVFFGQLSRPVSRFIVKLRNPGDSAANIAVRLDGEPIGPAASIAAGDSRSIEWSCPRKPGPVQVELRGDQRLVITETCFQ
;
A
#
# COMPACT_ATOMS: atom_id res chain seq x y z
N MET A 1 -14.03 41.84 52.91
CA MET A 1 -15.23 41.42 53.65
C MET A 1 -15.77 40.18 52.95
N THR A 2 -15.30 39.00 53.35
CA THR A 2 -15.83 38.07 54.39
C THR A 2 -16.77 37.04 53.74
N GLN A 3 -16.27 35.79 53.57
CA GLN A 3 -16.67 34.56 54.30
C GLN A 3 -18.06 34.05 53.85
N LEU A 4 -18.35 32.77 53.58
CA LEU A 4 -18.02 31.46 54.18
C LEU A 4 -17.94 30.39 53.06
N GLN A 5 -17.10 29.35 53.07
CA GLN A 5 -16.98 28.16 53.94
C GLN A 5 -18.05 27.05 53.72
N LEU A 6 -17.54 25.82 53.52
CA LEU A 6 -18.12 24.46 53.70
C LEU A 6 -18.58 23.66 52.46
N TRP A 7 -17.75 22.67 52.09
CA TRP A 7 -18.08 21.34 51.53
C TRP A 7 -18.46 20.38 52.70
N PRO A 8 -19.02 19.14 52.51
CA PRO A 8 -18.84 18.25 51.35
C PRO A 8 -20.04 17.35 50.94
N SER A 9 -19.81 16.68 49.79
CA SER A 9 -20.27 15.34 49.39
C SER A 9 -21.50 15.19 48.46
N ALA A 10 -21.15 14.68 47.27
CA ALA A 10 -21.76 13.56 46.55
C ALA A 10 -22.92 13.81 45.55
N VAL A 11 -22.68 13.24 44.36
CA VAL A 11 -23.63 12.80 43.33
C VAL A 11 -24.04 13.83 42.27
N THR A 12 -23.82 13.42 41.01
CA THR A 12 -24.30 13.97 39.72
C THR A 12 -23.68 15.26 39.17
N ARG A 13 -22.64 15.09 38.31
CA ARG A 13 -22.46 15.79 37.01
C ARG A 13 -21.14 15.35 36.35
N SER A 14 -21.17 14.28 35.54
CA SER A 14 -19.98 13.87 34.75
C SER A 14 -20.29 13.30 33.34
N MET A 15 -21.43 13.61 32.73
CA MET A 15 -21.71 13.20 31.33
C MET A 15 -21.50 14.30 30.27
N GLY A 16 -21.01 15.48 30.67
CA GLY A 16 -20.81 16.62 29.77
C GLY A 16 -19.37 16.82 29.22
N SER A 17 -18.37 16.10 29.71
CA SER A 17 -16.95 16.37 29.40
C SER A 17 -16.36 15.49 28.28
N ALA A 18 -16.93 14.31 28.02
CA ALA A 18 -16.41 13.37 27.01
C ALA A 18 -16.73 13.81 25.56
N ARG A 19 -17.96 14.25 25.28
CA ARG A 19 -18.35 14.79 23.96
C ARG A 19 -17.69 16.13 23.61
N LYS A 20 -17.26 16.90 24.62
CA LYS A 20 -16.42 18.09 24.43
C LYS A 20 -14.96 17.73 24.17
N ARG A 21 -14.44 16.62 24.72
CA ARG A 21 -13.10 16.08 24.42
C ARG A 21 -13.01 15.47 23.02
N GLU A 22 -13.98 14.68 22.56
CA GLU A 22 -13.97 14.13 21.18
C GLU A 22 -14.13 15.22 20.10
N ARG A 23 -15.00 16.22 20.33
CA ARG A 23 -15.06 17.40 19.44
C ARG A 23 -13.81 18.27 19.57
N ALA A 24 -13.10 18.24 20.69
CA ALA A 24 -11.83 18.92 20.85
C ALA A 24 -10.69 18.16 20.17
N GLU A 25 -10.69 16.82 20.13
CA GLU A 25 -9.68 15.94 19.52
C GLU A 25 -9.82 15.82 17.99
N MET A 26 -11.04 15.76 17.46
CA MET A 26 -11.28 15.86 16.02
C MET A 26 -11.14 17.27 15.49
N ARG A 27 -11.45 18.28 16.32
CA ARG A 27 -10.93 19.61 16.08
C ARG A 27 -9.42 19.59 16.22
N TYR A 28 -8.79 18.90 17.17
CA TYR A 28 -7.33 18.87 17.37
C TYR A 28 -6.58 18.24 16.20
N ILE A 29 -7.08 17.20 15.53
CA ILE A 29 -6.40 16.59 14.36
C ILE A 29 -6.61 17.44 13.09
N ALA A 30 -7.82 17.97 12.89
CA ALA A 30 -8.07 18.95 11.84
C ALA A 30 -7.36 20.28 12.14
N ILE A 31 -7.16 20.62 13.42
CA ILE A 31 -6.34 21.70 13.96
C ILE A 31 -4.88 21.27 14.02
N CYS A 32 -4.45 20.01 13.90
CA CYS A 32 -3.02 19.66 13.83
C CYS A 32 -2.58 19.75 12.38
N VAL A 33 -3.41 19.28 11.45
CA VAL A 33 -3.27 19.59 10.00
C VAL A 33 -3.47 21.08 9.76
N ALA A 34 -4.45 21.72 10.43
CA ALA A 34 -4.64 23.15 10.35
C ALA A 34 -3.72 23.99 11.25
N VAL A 35 -2.97 23.47 12.23
CA VAL A 35 -1.94 24.16 13.06
C VAL A 35 -0.58 23.97 12.44
N LEU A 36 -0.37 22.89 11.68
CA LEU A 36 0.66 22.87 10.64
C LEU A 36 0.37 23.92 9.56
N SER A 37 -0.92 24.22 9.32
CA SER A 37 -1.35 25.32 8.43
C SER A 37 -1.42 26.72 9.10
N LEU A 38 -1.70 26.77 10.41
CA LEU A 38 -2.01 27.94 11.26
C LEU A 38 -0.96 28.17 12.35
N ALA A 39 0.25 27.62 12.21
CA ALA A 39 1.44 28.30 12.68
C ALA A 39 1.59 29.57 11.84
N GLY A 40 0.64 30.50 12.01
CA GLY A 40 0.80 31.91 11.73
C GLY A 40 1.99 32.33 12.57
N GLY A 41 3.01 32.80 11.88
CA GLY A 41 4.31 33.06 12.45
C GLY A 41 4.24 33.94 13.68
N SER A 42 4.67 33.38 14.81
CA SER A 42 5.75 34.06 15.51
C SER A 42 6.95 33.95 14.57
N ALA A 43 7.40 35.06 13.99
CA ALA A 43 8.62 35.04 13.19
C ALA A 43 9.72 34.39 14.03
N LEU A 44 10.31 33.28 13.54
CA LEU A 44 11.49 32.71 14.16
C LEU A 44 12.52 33.83 14.25
N ALA A 45 13.04 34.09 15.46
CA ALA A 45 14.10 35.08 15.62
C ALA A 45 15.25 34.68 14.70
N LEU A 46 15.60 35.56 13.76
CA LEU A 46 16.68 35.28 12.82
C LEU A 46 18.00 35.12 13.60
N PRO A 47 18.86 34.19 13.20
CA PRO A 47 20.18 34.10 13.80
C PRO A 47 20.98 35.38 13.46
N PRO A 48 21.93 35.80 14.32
CA PRO A 48 22.71 37.02 14.08
C PRO A 48 23.53 36.93 12.79
N ILE A 49 23.99 35.71 12.45
CA ILE A 49 24.66 35.37 11.19
C ILE A 49 24.14 34.05 10.63
N ALA A 50 24.30 33.86 9.32
CA ALA A 50 23.92 32.66 8.60
C ALA A 50 24.99 32.37 7.56
N VAL A 51 25.27 31.10 7.33
CA VAL A 51 26.45 30.65 6.59
C VAL A 51 26.03 29.83 5.37
N GLN A 52 26.68 30.09 4.25
CA GLN A 52 26.67 29.24 3.08
C GLN A 52 28.11 28.83 2.76
N THR A 53 28.28 27.60 2.29
CA THR A 53 29.61 27.06 2.01
C THR A 53 29.73 26.55 0.59
N SER A 54 30.97 26.51 0.13
CA SER A 54 31.40 25.60 -0.93
C SER A 54 32.37 24.58 -0.33
N ILE A 55 33.26 23.99 -1.14
CA ILE A 55 34.29 23.08 -0.64
C ILE A 55 35.45 23.81 0.06
N ASP A 56 35.71 25.09 -0.26
CA ASP A 56 36.90 25.83 0.16
C ASP A 56 36.60 27.27 0.63
N SER A 57 35.32 27.63 0.75
CA SER A 57 34.90 28.98 1.15
C SER A 57 33.65 29.00 2.03
N VAL A 58 33.57 30.04 2.85
CA VAL A 58 32.46 30.35 3.76
C VAL A 58 31.96 31.75 3.43
N SER A 59 30.70 31.85 3.01
CA SER A 59 29.99 33.11 2.83
C SER A 59 29.13 33.36 4.06
N VAL A 60 29.34 34.50 4.72
CA VAL A 60 28.66 34.88 5.96
C VAL A 60 27.67 36.00 5.65
N MET A 61 26.39 35.76 5.89
CA MET A 61 25.32 36.75 5.84
C MET A 61 25.10 37.35 7.24
N VAL A 62 25.00 38.67 7.31
CA VAL A 62 24.90 39.43 8.56
C VAL A 62 23.47 39.97 8.73
N MET A 63 22.76 39.44 9.74
CA MET A 63 21.39 39.84 10.07
C MET A 63 21.37 40.87 11.19
N ASP A 64 22.19 40.67 12.23
CA ASP A 64 22.42 41.71 13.23
C ASP A 64 23.40 42.74 12.67
N LYS A 65 22.89 43.95 12.41
CA LYS A 65 23.63 45.05 11.80
C LYS A 65 24.26 45.99 12.84
N SER A 66 24.08 45.71 14.14
CA SER A 66 24.52 46.55 15.24
C SER A 66 26.02 46.90 15.19
N TRP A 67 26.82 46.01 14.61
CA TRP A 67 28.28 46.13 14.54
C TRP A 67 28.83 46.56 13.17
N LEU A 68 27.99 46.69 12.14
CA LEU A 68 28.42 47.06 10.78
C LEU A 68 28.93 48.51 10.66
N GLY A 69 28.73 49.34 11.69
CA GLY A 69 29.18 50.74 11.76
C GLY A 69 30.28 51.02 12.78
N SER A 70 30.88 49.98 13.38
CA SER A 70 31.99 50.14 14.33
C SER A 70 33.24 50.70 13.63
N PRO A 71 33.96 51.68 14.21
CA PRO A 71 35.18 52.23 13.63
C PRO A 71 36.33 51.21 13.54
N ASN A 72 36.25 50.13 14.32
CA ASN A 72 37.24 49.06 14.34
C ASN A 72 36.67 47.79 13.69
N ALA A 73 37.48 47.15 12.84
CA ALA A 73 37.11 45.94 12.13
C ALA A 73 36.84 44.78 13.10
N PRO A 74 35.67 44.11 13.02
CA PRO A 74 35.43 42.89 13.78
C PRO A 74 36.36 41.77 13.32
N SER A 75 36.53 40.75 14.14
CA SER A 75 37.37 39.58 13.83
C SER A 75 36.54 38.32 13.76
N TYR A 76 37.05 37.30 13.06
CA TYR A 76 36.47 35.98 13.03
C TYR A 76 37.50 34.91 13.41
N VAL A 77 37.00 33.81 13.96
CA VAL A 77 37.74 32.56 14.12
C VAL A 77 36.84 31.42 13.64
N ILE A 78 37.37 30.57 12.77
CA ILE A 78 36.77 29.31 12.34
C ILE A 78 37.52 28.17 13.02
N THR A 79 36.81 27.37 13.80
CA THR A 79 37.35 26.20 14.50
C THR A 79 36.59 24.94 14.10
N ARG A 80 37.28 23.80 14.03
CA ARG A 80 36.64 22.48 13.93
C ARG A 80 35.87 22.18 15.22
N TRP A 81 34.70 21.58 15.07
CA TRP A 81 33.89 21.12 16.19
C TRP A 81 33.98 19.58 16.31
N PRO A 82 34.07 19.01 17.53
CA PRO A 82 34.07 19.68 18.83
C PRO A 82 35.46 20.02 19.39
N ASP A 83 36.55 19.62 18.73
CA ASP A 83 37.90 19.70 19.31
C ASP A 83 38.53 21.10 19.33
N GLY A 84 37.94 22.07 18.65
CA GLY A 84 38.36 23.48 18.68
C GLY A 84 39.59 23.80 17.82
N ALA A 85 40.06 22.87 16.99
CA ALA A 85 41.23 23.11 16.14
C ALA A 85 40.97 24.30 15.18
N VAL A 86 41.82 25.32 15.22
CA VAL A 86 41.67 26.52 14.39
C VAL A 86 41.93 26.16 12.92
N LEU A 87 40.94 26.42 12.06
CA LEU A 87 41.07 26.33 10.61
C LEU A 87 41.53 27.65 10.01
N ALA A 88 40.96 28.77 10.47
CA ALA A 88 41.28 30.11 10.00
C ALA A 88 40.89 31.17 11.04
N SER A 89 41.57 32.31 11.04
CA SER A 89 41.16 33.50 11.79
C SER A 89 41.63 34.75 11.08
N GLY A 90 40.99 35.89 11.36
CA GLY A 90 41.40 37.17 10.78
C GLY A 90 40.45 38.31 11.12
N SER A 91 40.81 39.52 10.68
CA SER A 91 39.92 40.68 10.70
C SER A 91 38.94 40.62 9.52
N ILE A 92 37.72 41.12 9.70
CA ILE A 92 36.70 41.34 8.67
C ILE A 92 36.80 42.80 8.23
N PRO A 93 37.39 43.11 7.07
CA PRO A 93 37.47 44.48 6.60
C PRO A 93 36.06 44.98 6.26
N VAL A 94 35.62 46.09 6.86
CA VAL A 94 34.25 46.62 6.71
C VAL A 94 33.95 46.97 5.24
N ASP A 95 34.96 47.39 4.48
CA ASP A 95 34.91 47.65 3.04
C ASP A 95 34.68 46.39 2.18
N ARG A 96 34.96 45.20 2.71
CA ARG A 96 34.66 43.91 2.05
C ARG A 96 33.26 43.39 2.33
N ILE A 97 32.51 44.04 3.22
CA ILE A 97 31.10 43.69 3.46
C ILE A 97 30.26 44.30 2.33
N THR A 98 29.80 43.45 1.43
CA THR A 98 28.97 43.83 0.28
C THR A 98 27.55 43.33 0.45
N ARG A 99 26.61 43.80 -0.38
CA ARG A 99 25.27 43.21 -0.41
C ARG A 99 25.26 42.02 -1.36
N ASN A 100 24.77 40.87 -0.90
CA ASN A 100 24.54 39.71 -1.76
C ASN A 100 23.39 39.98 -2.75
N ARG A 101 23.08 38.99 -3.61
CA ARG A 101 22.00 39.09 -4.62
C ARG A 101 20.61 39.33 -4.01
N ALA A 102 20.40 38.97 -2.74
CA ALA A 102 19.19 39.24 -1.97
C ALA A 102 19.24 40.57 -1.17
N GLY A 103 20.28 41.38 -1.35
CA GLY A 103 20.43 42.68 -0.68
C GLY A 103 20.91 42.63 0.78
N ILE A 104 21.29 41.44 1.29
CA ILE A 104 21.76 41.23 2.67
C ILE A 104 23.27 41.50 2.75
N PRO A 105 23.76 42.27 3.75
CA PRO A 105 25.19 42.44 3.97
C PRO A 105 25.89 41.09 4.19
N SER A 106 27.01 40.88 3.51
CA SER A 106 27.74 39.63 3.52
C SER A 106 29.22 39.81 3.17
N PHE A 107 30.05 38.88 3.62
CA PHE A 107 31.45 38.76 3.22
C PHE A 107 31.81 37.28 3.04
N THR A 108 32.86 36.99 2.26
CA THR A 108 33.27 35.62 1.97
C THR A 108 34.73 35.41 2.32
N ILE A 109 35.01 34.31 3.02
CA ILE A 109 36.36 33.81 3.31
C ILE A 109 36.63 32.68 2.32
N THR A 110 37.76 32.75 1.61
CA THR A 110 38.12 31.82 0.52
C THR A 110 39.50 31.20 0.75
N GLY A 111 39.87 30.17 -0.03
CA GLY A 111 41.17 29.52 0.08
C GLY A 111 41.34 28.68 1.34
N LEU A 112 40.23 28.17 1.89
CA LEU A 112 40.24 27.29 3.06
C LEU A 112 40.48 25.85 2.62
N HIS A 113 41.08 25.04 3.49
CA HIS A 113 41.32 23.61 3.24
C HIS A 113 40.65 22.73 4.30
N PRO A 114 39.31 22.73 4.41
CA PRO A 114 38.58 21.93 5.38
C PRO A 114 38.43 20.48 4.92
N LYS A 115 38.17 19.58 5.88
CA LYS A 115 37.50 18.32 5.56
C LYS A 115 36.01 18.58 5.28
N PRO A 116 35.44 18.04 4.20
CA PRO A 116 34.04 18.25 3.86
C PRO A 116 33.09 17.43 4.74
N TRP A 117 31.88 17.94 4.89
CA TRP A 117 30.76 17.22 5.49
C TRP A 117 30.20 16.19 4.51
N SER A 118 29.91 14.99 5.00
CA SER A 118 29.18 13.93 4.29
C SER A 118 28.41 13.06 5.29
N PRO A 119 27.43 12.24 4.84
CA PRO A 119 26.74 11.31 5.72
C PRO A 119 27.66 10.32 6.46
N GLN A 120 28.80 9.96 5.86
CA GLN A 120 29.77 9.01 6.42
C GLN A 120 30.81 9.71 7.31
N ASP A 121 31.19 10.95 6.96
CA ASP A 121 32.13 11.77 7.71
C ASP A 121 31.54 13.19 7.92
N PRO A 122 30.67 13.38 8.94
CA PRO A 122 29.95 14.64 9.17
C PRO A 122 30.84 15.70 9.84
N GLN A 123 31.82 16.21 9.11
CA GLN A 123 32.77 17.21 9.61
C GLN A 123 32.09 18.59 9.80
N LEU A 124 32.15 19.12 11.02
CA LEU A 124 31.52 20.37 11.42
C LEU A 124 32.55 21.40 11.90
N TYR A 125 32.21 22.66 11.72
CA TYR A 125 33.00 23.81 12.10
C TYR A 125 32.10 24.85 12.77
N VAL A 126 32.72 25.75 13.53
CA VAL A 126 32.06 26.90 14.15
C VAL A 126 32.77 28.14 13.67
N ILE A 127 32.01 29.14 13.23
CA ILE A 127 32.52 30.49 13.05
C ILE A 127 32.02 31.35 14.21
N ALA A 128 32.96 31.94 14.94
CA ALA A 128 32.70 32.96 15.95
C ALA A 128 33.18 34.30 15.42
N ILE A 129 32.34 35.33 15.54
CA ILE A 129 32.66 36.72 15.22
C ILE A 129 32.74 37.47 16.53
N SER A 130 33.83 38.21 16.71
CA SER A 130 34.03 39.09 17.85
C SER A 130 34.08 40.55 17.41
N ASP A 131 33.56 41.41 18.27
CA ASP A 131 33.75 42.85 18.14
C ASP A 131 35.24 43.24 18.35
N ALA A 132 35.53 44.52 18.17
CA ALA A 132 36.88 45.04 18.36
C ALA A 132 37.41 45.00 19.81
N SER A 133 36.51 44.79 20.78
CA SER A 133 36.86 44.62 22.20
C SER A 133 37.10 43.14 22.55
N GLY A 134 36.94 42.23 21.57
CA GLY A 134 37.11 40.80 21.75
C GLY A 134 35.85 40.05 22.22
N ASN A 135 34.71 40.72 22.36
CA ASN A 135 33.46 40.07 22.78
C ASN A 135 32.84 39.29 21.62
N GLU A 136 32.45 38.03 21.84
CA GLU A 136 31.71 37.24 20.84
C GLU A 136 30.32 37.86 20.61
N ILE A 137 30.06 38.30 19.37
CA ILE A 137 28.80 38.96 18.98
C ILE A 137 27.93 38.07 18.10
N ALA A 138 28.52 37.06 17.46
CA ALA A 138 27.78 36.09 16.68
C ALA A 138 28.54 34.76 16.62
N LYS A 139 27.80 33.66 16.64
CA LYS A 139 28.34 32.31 16.53
C LYS A 139 27.38 31.42 15.75
N THR A 140 27.90 30.62 14.84
CA THR A 140 27.08 29.60 14.18
C THR A 140 27.92 28.37 13.81
N ARG A 141 27.28 27.19 13.88
CA ARG A 141 27.87 25.92 13.45
C ARG A 141 27.48 25.65 12.01
N PHE A 142 28.40 25.08 11.23
CA PHE A 142 28.20 24.81 9.82
C PHE A 142 29.12 23.66 9.33
N GLY A 143 28.98 23.25 8.08
CA GLY A 143 29.86 22.28 7.43
C GLY A 143 30.16 22.67 5.98
N PHE A 144 31.30 22.22 5.45
CA PHE A 144 31.71 22.47 4.06
C PHE A 144 31.20 21.36 3.16
N ARG A 145 30.37 21.69 2.17
CA ARG A 145 29.89 20.71 1.18
C ARG A 145 29.41 21.41 -0.09
N THR A 146 29.37 20.68 -1.20
CA THR A 146 28.57 21.07 -2.38
C THR A 146 27.42 20.08 -2.59
N PHE A 147 26.24 20.57 -2.97
CA PHE A 147 25.10 19.72 -3.31
C PHE A 147 24.38 20.25 -4.54
N GLU A 148 24.40 19.48 -5.63
CA GLU A 148 24.00 19.95 -6.97
C GLU A 148 23.14 18.93 -7.70
N THR A 149 22.34 19.41 -8.67
CA THR A 149 21.61 18.55 -9.60
C THR A 149 22.23 18.62 -10.98
N LYS A 150 22.61 17.47 -11.55
CA LYS A 150 23.18 17.38 -12.89
C LYS A 150 22.73 16.10 -13.57
N ASP A 151 22.35 16.20 -14.85
CA ASP A 151 21.99 15.06 -15.70
C ASP A 151 20.98 14.10 -15.04
N GLY A 152 19.95 14.66 -14.39
CA GLY A 152 18.92 13.88 -13.70
C GLY A 152 19.37 13.18 -12.40
N LYS A 153 20.49 13.58 -11.81
CA LYS A 153 21.04 12.99 -10.56
C LYS A 153 21.38 14.08 -9.54
N PHE A 154 21.49 13.68 -8.28
CA PHE A 154 22.07 14.51 -7.21
C PHE A 154 23.56 14.24 -7.09
N TYR A 155 24.35 15.27 -6.81
CA TYR A 155 25.79 15.19 -6.55
C TYR A 155 26.11 15.82 -5.20
N LEU A 156 26.78 15.08 -4.33
CA LEU A 156 27.34 15.57 -3.07
C LEU A 156 28.87 15.59 -3.20
N ASN A 157 29.49 16.75 -2.98
CA ASN A 157 30.95 16.92 -3.08
C ASN A 157 31.53 16.41 -4.42
N GLY A 158 30.79 16.64 -5.52
CA GLY A 158 31.17 16.22 -6.87
C GLY A 158 30.92 14.75 -7.21
N ARG A 159 30.33 13.95 -6.31
CA ARG A 159 30.00 12.53 -6.56
C ARG A 159 28.49 12.30 -6.59
N PRO A 160 27.95 11.47 -7.50
CA PRO A 160 26.52 11.20 -7.56
C PRO A 160 26.05 10.52 -6.26
N ILE A 161 24.81 10.75 -5.84
CA ILE A 161 24.26 10.13 -4.63
C ILE A 161 22.78 9.79 -4.80
N PHE A 162 22.38 8.61 -4.31
CA PHE A 162 20.99 8.14 -4.34
C PHE A 162 20.38 8.37 -2.96
N LEU A 163 19.25 9.07 -2.91
CA LEU A 163 18.61 9.43 -1.65
C LEU A 163 17.75 8.27 -1.15
N ARG A 164 18.20 7.61 -0.09
CA ARG A 164 17.48 6.58 0.66
C ARG A 164 16.80 7.25 1.84
N GLY A 165 15.52 7.56 1.71
CA GLY A 165 14.88 8.52 2.61
C GLY A 165 13.71 8.03 3.45
N LEU A 166 13.41 8.78 4.52
CA LEU A 166 12.17 8.71 5.30
C LEU A 166 11.49 10.07 5.36
N PRO A 167 10.24 10.22 4.88
CA PRO A 167 9.63 11.53 4.77
C PRO A 167 8.83 11.96 5.99
N ILE A 168 8.53 11.02 6.88
CA ILE A 168 7.79 11.27 8.10
C ILE A 168 8.65 10.82 9.28
N ASN A 169 8.97 11.76 10.16
CA ASN A 169 9.71 11.53 11.39
C ASN A 169 9.09 12.41 12.49
N PRO A 170 9.38 12.17 13.78
CA PRO A 170 9.11 13.15 14.81
C PRO A 170 9.90 14.45 14.54
N PRO A 171 9.52 15.58 15.16
CA PRO A 171 8.48 15.73 16.18
C PRO A 171 7.05 15.72 15.63
N GLY A 172 6.07 15.59 16.54
CA GLY A 172 4.70 15.18 16.25
C GLY A 172 4.55 13.66 16.32
N ARG A 173 3.39 13.12 15.87
CA ARG A 173 3.09 11.67 15.86
C ARG A 173 2.83 11.05 17.24
N ASP A 174 2.09 11.78 18.07
CA ASP A 174 1.62 11.33 19.40
C ASP A 174 2.75 11.01 20.41
N ILE A 175 3.90 11.66 20.21
CA ILE A 175 4.99 11.72 21.19
C ILE A 175 4.78 12.97 22.06
N ASP A 176 5.10 12.86 23.35
CA ASP A 176 5.07 14.01 24.24
C ASP A 176 6.07 15.09 23.76
N PRO A 177 5.66 16.38 23.62
CA PRO A 177 6.54 17.47 23.23
C PRO A 177 7.84 17.60 24.05
N ALA A 178 7.83 17.18 25.31
CA ALA A 178 9.03 17.15 26.14
C ALA A 178 9.99 16.00 25.74
N VAL A 179 9.45 14.86 25.31
CA VAL A 179 10.24 13.70 24.85
C VAL A 179 10.84 13.96 23.48
N GLU A 180 10.09 14.51 22.53
CA GLU A 180 10.60 14.77 21.18
C GLU A 180 11.63 15.92 21.10
N ARG A 181 11.77 16.70 22.18
CA ARG A 181 12.82 17.71 22.36
C ARG A 181 13.99 17.19 23.19
N ASP A 182 13.88 15.99 23.78
CA ASP A 182 14.96 15.39 24.54
C ASP A 182 16.12 15.00 23.61
N PRO A 183 17.35 15.49 23.85
CA PRO A 183 18.48 15.21 22.97
C PRO A 183 18.86 13.72 22.90
N GLY A 184 18.53 12.93 23.93
CA GLY A 184 18.71 11.48 23.97
C GLY A 184 17.73 10.77 23.06
N PHE A 185 16.44 11.13 23.13
CA PHE A 185 15.40 10.63 22.23
C PHE A 185 15.73 10.94 20.76
N ILE A 186 16.04 12.21 20.43
CA ILE A 186 16.35 12.65 19.06
C ILE A 186 17.50 11.81 18.48
N ARG A 187 18.63 11.74 19.19
CA ARG A 187 19.81 10.99 18.71
C ARG A 187 19.56 9.49 18.65
N GLY A 188 18.81 8.92 19.59
CA GLY A 188 18.45 7.50 19.58
C GLY A 188 17.58 7.15 18.38
N TYR A 189 16.55 7.97 18.09
CA TYR A 189 15.67 7.77 16.94
C TYR A 189 16.42 7.92 15.61
N LEU A 190 17.22 8.97 15.45
CA LEU A 190 18.00 9.18 14.22
C LEU A 190 19.03 8.07 13.99
N LYS A 191 19.63 7.52 15.05
CA LYS A 191 20.50 6.34 14.96
C LYS A 191 19.75 5.09 14.55
N LEU A 192 18.54 4.87 15.09
CA LEU A 192 17.66 3.77 14.66
C LEU A 192 17.39 3.87 13.16
N VAL A 193 16.92 5.02 12.69
CA VAL A 193 16.64 5.28 11.27
C VAL A 193 17.89 5.08 10.40
N LYS A 194 19.03 5.66 10.79
CA LYS A 194 20.30 5.49 10.07
C LYS A 194 20.76 4.03 10.00
N SER A 195 20.46 3.21 11.01
CA SER A 195 20.80 1.78 11.03
C SER A 195 20.07 0.95 9.96
N ALA A 196 19.02 1.48 9.35
CA ALA A 196 18.33 0.89 8.20
C ALA A 196 18.93 1.31 6.85
N GLY A 197 20.09 1.98 6.81
CA GLY A 197 20.70 2.48 5.57
C GLY A 197 20.06 3.76 5.04
N VAL A 198 19.20 4.41 5.83
CA VAL A 198 18.62 5.72 5.51
C VAL A 198 19.72 6.77 5.57
N ASN A 199 19.83 7.57 4.52
CA ASN A 199 20.77 8.69 4.43
C ASN A 199 20.07 10.05 4.33
N THR A 200 18.74 10.08 4.18
CA THR A 200 17.95 11.30 4.05
C THR A 200 16.68 11.25 4.91
N VAL A 201 16.33 12.33 5.58
CA VAL A 201 15.10 12.44 6.38
C VAL A 201 14.39 13.77 6.16
N ARG A 202 13.14 13.87 6.58
CA ARG A 202 12.45 15.15 6.76
C ARG A 202 12.30 15.42 8.24
N VAL A 203 12.85 16.55 8.69
CA VAL A 203 12.72 17.10 10.04
C VAL A 203 12.75 18.61 9.94
N ASP A 204 12.07 19.31 10.86
CA ASP A 204 11.93 20.77 10.79
C ASP A 204 12.54 21.52 12.00
N PRO A 205 12.47 21.05 13.26
CA PRO A 205 12.99 21.85 14.38
C PRO A 205 14.52 21.91 14.48
N PRO A 206 15.09 23.03 14.99
CA PRO A 206 16.54 23.23 15.07
C PRO A 206 17.31 22.12 15.79
N GLU A 207 16.79 21.60 16.91
CA GLU A 207 17.47 20.56 17.69
C GLU A 207 17.59 19.23 16.91
N TRP A 208 16.65 18.97 16.00
CA TRP A 208 16.68 17.83 15.10
C TRP A 208 17.68 18.03 13.96
N LEU A 209 17.77 19.24 13.41
CA LEU A 209 18.74 19.61 12.38
C LEU A 209 20.18 19.52 12.91
N ASP A 210 20.40 20.02 14.13
CA ASP A 210 21.68 19.90 14.83
C ASP A 210 22.10 18.42 14.99
N ALA A 211 21.16 17.55 15.37
CA ALA A 211 21.45 16.12 15.47
C ALA A 211 21.69 15.49 14.09
N CYS A 212 21.01 15.92 13.03
CA CYS A 212 21.25 15.45 11.67
C CYS A 212 22.62 15.88 11.13
N ASP A 213 23.04 17.12 11.43
CA ASP A 213 24.38 17.63 11.12
C ASP A 213 25.45 16.77 11.77
N GLU A 214 25.31 16.46 13.06
CA GLU A 214 26.26 15.65 13.85
C GLU A 214 26.29 14.19 13.42
N LEU A 215 25.11 13.61 13.15
CA LEU A 215 24.98 12.19 12.83
C LEU A 215 25.23 11.89 11.35
N GLY A 216 25.32 12.89 10.48
CA GLY A 216 25.47 12.67 9.03
C GLY A 216 24.20 12.09 8.41
N LEU A 217 23.07 12.79 8.58
CA LEU A 217 21.81 12.51 7.87
C LEU A 217 21.46 13.74 7.04
N MET A 218 21.19 13.53 5.75
CA MET A 218 20.73 14.60 4.87
C MET A 218 19.27 14.94 5.19
N VAL A 219 18.87 16.19 4.96
CA VAL A 219 17.54 16.69 5.26
C VAL A 219 16.93 17.36 4.04
N PHE A 220 15.70 16.99 3.72
CA PHE A 220 14.83 17.83 2.90
C PHE A 220 13.76 18.43 3.81
N THR A 221 13.57 19.74 3.77
CA THR A 221 12.68 20.45 4.70
C THR A 221 12.12 21.70 4.04
N GLY A 222 11.11 22.28 4.65
CA GLY A 222 10.42 23.47 4.19
C GLY A 222 8.94 23.38 4.51
N ARG A 223 8.09 23.93 3.66
CA ARG A 223 6.66 24.01 3.94
C ARG A 223 5.97 22.66 3.71
N TYR A 224 5.39 22.09 4.76
CA TYR A 224 4.45 20.98 4.68
C TYR A 224 3.01 21.48 4.55
N GLY A 225 2.57 21.72 3.31
CA GLY A 225 1.21 22.17 2.98
C GLY A 225 1.22 23.39 2.05
N PRO A 226 0.13 24.19 2.00
CA PRO A 226 0.07 25.38 1.16
C PRO A 226 0.99 26.48 1.68
N ALA A 227 1.37 27.40 0.79
CA ALA A 227 2.13 28.60 1.15
C ALA A 227 1.41 29.38 2.28
N PRO A 228 2.15 30.04 3.20
CA PRO A 228 1.56 30.80 4.29
C PRO A 228 0.54 31.83 3.80
N GLY A 229 -0.65 31.85 4.41
CA GLY A 229 -1.76 32.72 3.99
C GLY A 229 -2.59 32.18 2.81
N GLY A 230 -2.16 31.10 2.16
CA GLY A 230 -2.91 30.40 1.11
C GLY A 230 -3.79 29.27 1.67
N ASN A 231 -4.78 28.85 0.90
CA ASN A 231 -5.70 27.75 1.26
C ASN A 231 -5.70 26.59 0.24
N GLY A 232 -4.66 26.52 -0.58
CA GLY A 232 -4.46 25.53 -1.63
C GLY A 232 -5.21 25.81 -2.93
N ALA A 233 -6.41 26.38 -2.88
CA ALA A 233 -7.15 26.82 -4.07
C ALA A 233 -6.74 28.22 -4.57
N ILE A 234 -6.22 29.05 -3.67
CA ILE A 234 -5.81 30.43 -3.95
C ILE A 234 -4.41 30.66 -3.39
N ALA A 235 -3.52 31.21 -4.22
CA ALA A 235 -2.20 31.64 -3.81
C ALA A 235 -2.31 32.85 -2.86
N PRO A 236 -1.49 32.94 -1.80
CA PRO A 236 -1.40 34.16 -0.99
C PRO A 236 -0.86 35.33 -1.83
N SER A 237 -0.94 36.55 -1.30
CA SER A 237 -0.15 37.64 -1.88
C SER A 237 1.35 37.36 -1.67
N TYR A 238 2.17 37.82 -2.59
CA TYR A 238 3.61 37.65 -2.50
C TYR A 238 4.17 38.31 -1.24
N GLU A 239 3.70 39.52 -0.93
CA GLU A 239 4.14 40.34 0.19
C GLU A 239 3.84 39.67 1.54
N GLN A 240 2.79 38.83 1.60
CA GLN A 240 2.43 38.08 2.80
C GLN A 240 3.33 36.84 3.00
N ALA A 241 3.65 36.13 1.91
CA ALA A 241 4.34 34.85 2.02
C ALA A 241 5.88 34.95 1.92
N GLN A 242 6.41 35.95 1.22
CA GLN A 242 7.85 36.10 0.99
C GLN A 242 8.67 36.21 2.28
N PRO A 243 8.25 36.94 3.33
CA PRO A 243 9.02 37.01 4.58
C PRO A 243 9.22 35.64 5.22
N PHE A 244 8.19 34.79 5.21
CA PHE A 244 8.29 33.43 5.74
C PHE A 244 9.37 32.61 5.00
N TYR A 245 9.35 32.62 3.67
CA TYR A 245 10.32 31.85 2.88
C TYR A 245 11.75 32.38 3.04
N ARG A 246 11.92 33.71 3.11
CA ARG A 246 13.20 34.33 3.42
C ARG A 246 13.72 33.87 4.77
N ASP A 247 12.90 33.96 5.80
CA ASP A 247 13.31 33.64 7.17
C ASP A 247 13.55 32.14 7.34
N MET A 248 12.77 31.29 6.66
CA MET A 248 13.00 29.86 6.57
C MET A 248 14.41 29.56 6.04
N VAL A 249 14.82 30.12 4.90
CA VAL A 249 16.17 29.90 4.36
C VAL A 249 17.25 30.39 5.33
N LEU A 250 17.08 31.58 5.90
CA LEU A 250 18.08 32.16 6.81
C LEU A 250 18.29 31.34 8.09
N ASN A 251 17.25 30.64 8.56
CA ASN A 251 17.36 29.72 9.69
C ASN A 251 17.96 28.36 9.30
N LEU A 252 17.81 27.93 8.04
CA LEU A 252 18.19 26.59 7.60
C LEU A 252 19.54 26.51 6.90
N CYS A 253 20.01 27.58 6.25
CA CYS A 253 21.14 27.51 5.32
C CYS A 253 22.50 27.19 5.97
N SER A 254 22.66 27.48 7.26
CA SER A 254 23.88 27.12 8.03
C SER A 254 23.99 25.61 8.30
N HIS A 255 22.89 24.87 8.27
CA HIS A 255 22.89 23.43 8.53
C HIS A 255 23.39 22.65 7.29
N PRO A 256 24.57 22.00 7.34
CA PRO A 256 25.09 21.23 6.20
C PRO A 256 24.22 20.02 5.85
N SER A 257 23.46 19.47 6.82
CA SER A 257 22.51 18.39 6.59
C SER A 257 21.38 18.80 5.64
N VAL A 258 20.94 20.06 5.65
CA VAL A 258 19.85 20.52 4.77
C VAL A 258 20.32 20.52 3.31
N MET A 259 19.73 19.64 2.50
CA MET A 259 20.06 19.43 1.09
C MET A 259 19.04 20.07 0.16
N ILE A 260 17.75 19.98 0.50
CA ILE A 260 16.65 20.35 -0.41
C ILE A 260 15.65 21.23 0.33
N TYR A 261 15.22 22.32 -0.32
CA TYR A 261 14.11 23.14 0.15
C TYR A 261 12.79 22.76 -0.52
N VAL A 262 11.70 22.74 0.25
CA VAL A 262 10.34 22.49 -0.24
C VAL A 262 9.47 23.73 -0.07
N LEU A 263 8.88 24.25 -1.15
CA LEU A 263 8.06 25.47 -1.07
C LEU A 263 6.62 25.18 -0.67
N THR A 264 6.04 24.09 -1.15
CA THR A 264 4.72 23.58 -0.76
C THR A 264 4.65 22.05 -0.90
N ASN A 265 3.61 21.45 -0.30
CA ASN A 265 3.35 20.01 -0.37
C ASN A 265 1.94 19.74 -0.88
N GLU A 266 1.80 18.93 -1.92
CA GLU A 266 0.52 18.41 -2.45
C GLU A 266 -0.57 19.47 -2.67
N VAL A 267 -0.17 20.66 -3.12
CA VAL A 267 -1.16 21.72 -3.36
C VAL A 267 -1.74 21.57 -4.75
N ASP A 268 -3.06 21.38 -4.82
CA ASP A 268 -3.78 21.20 -6.08
C ASP A 268 -4.28 22.54 -6.65
N TYR A 269 -3.63 23.03 -7.70
CA TYR A 269 -3.89 24.37 -8.27
C TYR A 269 -4.97 24.42 -9.36
N LYS A 270 -5.72 23.33 -9.62
CA LYS A 270 -6.55 23.13 -10.84
C LYS A 270 -7.41 24.29 -11.34
N SER A 271 -7.91 25.18 -10.47
CA SER A 271 -8.74 26.31 -10.89
C SER A 271 -7.96 27.61 -11.17
N LYS A 272 -6.69 27.71 -10.76
CA LYS A 272 -5.83 28.91 -10.86
C LYS A 272 -4.33 28.57 -11.06
N GLU A 273 -4.05 27.53 -11.83
CA GLU A 273 -2.71 26.94 -11.96
C GLU A 273 -1.65 27.95 -12.39
N SER A 274 -1.96 28.81 -13.37
CA SER A 274 -1.03 29.83 -13.87
C SER A 274 -0.61 30.84 -12.80
N THR A 275 -1.55 31.34 -12.00
CA THR A 275 -1.27 32.31 -10.94
C THR A 275 -0.43 31.70 -9.82
N TYR A 276 -0.74 30.48 -9.39
CA TYR A 276 0.02 29.82 -8.34
C TYR A 276 1.43 29.46 -8.81
N LYS A 277 1.59 28.98 -10.05
CA LYS A 277 2.90 28.73 -10.66
C LYS A 277 3.74 30.01 -10.75
N GLN A 278 3.14 31.14 -11.14
CA GLN A 278 3.85 32.44 -11.16
C GLN A 278 4.30 32.87 -9.76
N PHE A 279 3.42 32.74 -8.76
CA PHE A 279 3.76 33.00 -7.36
C PHE A 279 4.95 32.15 -6.90
N LEU A 280 4.89 30.83 -7.08
CA LEU A 280 5.98 29.93 -6.69
C LEU A 280 7.26 30.20 -7.48
N SER A 281 7.15 30.58 -8.76
CA SER A 281 8.32 30.91 -9.58
C SER A 281 9.04 32.15 -9.06
N ARG A 282 8.28 33.14 -8.59
CA ARG A 282 8.83 34.34 -7.94
C ARG A 282 9.52 33.99 -6.62
N ILE A 283 8.87 33.22 -5.75
CA ILE A 283 9.46 32.74 -4.49
C ILE A 283 10.73 31.90 -4.75
N HIS A 284 10.70 31.01 -5.74
CA HIS A 284 11.86 30.22 -6.16
C HIS A 284 13.02 31.11 -6.61
N SER A 285 12.75 32.13 -7.43
CA SER A 285 13.78 33.09 -7.86
C SER A 285 14.43 33.82 -6.68
N ASP A 286 13.64 34.28 -5.71
CA ASP A 286 14.17 34.94 -4.50
C ASP A 286 15.03 33.98 -3.67
N LEU A 287 14.59 32.73 -3.54
CA LEU A 287 15.34 31.69 -2.84
C LEU A 287 16.66 31.38 -3.53
N ARG A 288 16.71 31.31 -4.86
CA ARG A 288 17.95 31.13 -5.62
C ARG A 288 18.89 32.33 -5.52
N ALA A 289 18.34 33.55 -5.37
CA ALA A 289 19.14 34.75 -5.11
C ALA A 289 19.69 34.76 -3.67
N LEU A 290 18.96 34.20 -2.72
CA LEU A 290 19.34 34.15 -1.31
C LEU A 290 20.30 32.99 -1.01
N ASP A 291 20.00 31.77 -1.48
CA ASP A 291 20.81 30.56 -1.34
C ASP A 291 20.92 29.79 -2.67
N PRO A 292 22.02 29.96 -3.41
CA PRO A 292 22.25 29.23 -4.64
C PRO A 292 22.78 27.80 -4.42
N THR A 293 23.02 27.36 -3.17
CA THR A 293 23.75 26.12 -2.86
C THR A 293 22.85 24.89 -2.68
N ARG A 294 21.52 25.04 -2.81
CA ARG A 294 20.53 23.97 -2.62
C ARG A 294 19.49 23.96 -3.75
N PRO A 295 19.14 22.78 -4.29
CA PRO A 295 17.98 22.63 -5.16
C PRO A 295 16.66 22.74 -4.40
N VAL A 296 15.59 23.04 -5.13
CA VAL A 296 14.25 23.31 -4.61
C VAL A 296 13.22 22.39 -5.25
N ILE A 297 12.30 21.89 -4.44
CA ILE A 297 11.02 21.31 -4.87
C ILE A 297 9.96 22.41 -4.72
N GLY A 298 9.38 22.87 -5.83
CA GLY A 298 8.32 23.89 -5.80
C GLY A 298 7.05 23.39 -5.15
N ASN A 299 6.56 22.22 -5.57
CA ASN A 299 5.39 21.58 -4.96
C ASN A 299 5.57 20.07 -4.95
N ALA A 300 5.88 19.51 -3.78
CA ALA A 300 6.11 18.07 -3.63
C ALA A 300 4.84 17.28 -4.02
N GLY A 301 5.04 16.16 -4.71
CA GLY A 301 3.99 15.28 -5.23
C GLY A 301 3.24 15.77 -6.46
N PHE A 302 2.72 17.00 -6.46
CA PHE A 302 1.83 17.51 -7.52
C PHE A 302 2.47 18.51 -8.48
N GLY A 303 3.62 19.10 -8.12
CA GLY A 303 4.31 20.10 -8.92
C GLY A 303 4.99 19.56 -10.17
N ARG A 304 5.30 18.25 -10.22
CA ARG A 304 5.92 17.59 -11.38
C ARG A 304 7.13 18.36 -11.93
N GLY A 305 7.96 18.86 -11.02
CA GLY A 305 9.17 19.62 -11.36
C GLY A 305 8.99 21.10 -11.63
N GLU A 306 7.83 21.71 -11.39
CA GLU A 306 7.63 23.15 -11.63
C GLU A 306 7.08 23.92 -10.40
N PRO A 307 7.68 25.06 -10.02
CA PRO A 307 9.07 25.47 -10.31
C PRO A 307 10.08 24.62 -9.51
N GLY A 308 11.37 24.78 -9.78
CA GLY A 308 12.45 24.09 -9.06
C GLY A 308 13.25 23.11 -9.91
N GLU A 309 14.23 22.47 -9.28
CA GLU A 309 15.24 21.64 -9.94
C GLU A 309 14.92 20.15 -9.88
N ILE A 310 13.93 19.73 -9.08
CA ILE A 310 13.65 18.32 -8.79
C ILE A 310 12.26 17.95 -9.30
N TYR A 311 12.15 16.87 -10.07
CA TYR A 311 10.87 16.31 -10.49
C TYR A 311 10.39 15.33 -9.41
N ASP A 312 9.54 15.79 -8.51
CA ASP A 312 9.02 14.97 -7.43
C ASP A 312 7.60 14.43 -7.71
N VAL A 313 7.36 13.17 -7.33
CA VAL A 313 6.06 12.48 -7.47
C VAL A 313 5.70 11.75 -6.18
N HIS A 314 4.47 11.93 -5.73
CA HIS A 314 3.89 11.15 -4.64
C HIS A 314 3.05 10.02 -5.22
N HIS A 315 3.39 8.78 -4.89
CA HIS A 315 2.66 7.60 -5.36
C HIS A 315 2.59 6.51 -4.29
N TYR A 316 1.43 6.41 -3.64
CA TYR A 316 1.24 5.54 -2.48
C TYR A 316 0.79 4.13 -2.87
N TYR A 317 1.76 3.28 -3.18
CA TYR A 317 1.57 1.84 -3.39
C TYR A 317 1.05 1.13 -2.13
N GLY A 318 0.11 0.22 -2.25
CA GLY A 318 -0.63 -0.36 -1.12
C GLY A 318 -1.69 0.56 -0.51
N TRP A 319 -1.98 1.71 -1.12
CA TRP A 319 -3.01 2.65 -0.65
C TRP A 319 -3.87 3.10 -1.84
N TYR A 320 -3.48 4.17 -2.55
CA TYR A 320 -4.19 4.60 -3.76
C TYR A 320 -3.86 3.73 -4.97
N ALA A 321 -2.63 3.22 -5.02
CA ALA A 321 -2.18 2.18 -5.92
C ALA A 321 -2.21 0.86 -5.14
N GLY A 322 -2.85 -0.19 -5.65
CA GLY A 322 -3.13 -1.42 -4.91
C GLY A 322 -1.97 -2.40 -4.76
N SER A 323 -0.89 -2.31 -5.56
CA SER A 323 0.20 -3.30 -5.53
C SER A 323 1.54 -2.78 -6.09
N ALA A 324 2.60 -3.59 -5.98
CA ALA A 324 3.88 -3.30 -6.63
C ALA A 324 3.79 -3.28 -8.16
N VAL A 325 2.79 -3.93 -8.76
CA VAL A 325 2.64 -3.95 -10.22
C VAL A 325 2.19 -2.61 -10.80
N ASP A 326 1.58 -1.75 -9.99
CA ASP A 326 1.24 -0.38 -10.41
C ASP A 326 2.48 0.45 -10.72
N TRP A 327 3.62 0.07 -10.14
CA TRP A 327 4.90 0.62 -10.51
C TRP A 327 5.04 0.52 -12.03
N TYR A 328 4.86 -0.64 -12.62
CA TYR A 328 5.09 -0.82 -14.06
C TYR A 328 4.07 -0.08 -14.95
N ALA A 329 2.82 0.04 -14.50
CA ALA A 329 1.80 0.75 -15.27
C ALA A 329 2.02 2.27 -15.31
N SER A 330 2.39 2.87 -14.18
CA SER A 330 2.41 4.34 -14.02
C SER A 330 3.82 4.93 -14.09
N PHE A 331 4.82 4.18 -13.63
CA PHE A 331 6.16 4.70 -13.36
C PHE A 331 6.92 5.13 -14.61
N ARG A 332 6.75 4.41 -15.73
CA ARG A 332 7.38 4.78 -17.01
C ARG A 332 7.08 6.22 -17.39
N SER A 333 5.83 6.66 -17.20
CA SER A 333 5.44 8.04 -17.52
C SER A 333 6.14 9.08 -16.66
N PHE A 334 6.51 8.74 -15.43
CA PHE A 334 7.25 9.63 -14.53
C PHE A 334 8.71 9.74 -14.92
N VAL A 335 9.35 8.62 -15.26
CA VAL A 335 10.74 8.59 -15.75
C VAL A 335 10.87 9.38 -17.03
N ASP A 336 10.05 9.07 -18.04
CA ASP A 336 10.10 9.74 -19.34
C ASP A 336 9.87 11.26 -19.19
N ALA A 337 8.99 11.68 -18.27
CA ALA A 337 8.72 13.09 -18.00
C ALA A 337 9.88 13.80 -17.28
N ALA A 338 10.44 13.19 -16.23
CA ALA A 338 11.60 13.73 -15.51
C ALA A 338 12.83 13.83 -16.42
N ASP A 339 13.01 12.83 -17.28
CA ASP A 339 14.09 12.81 -18.27
C ASP A 339 13.94 13.90 -19.30
N LYS A 340 12.74 14.07 -19.85
CA LYS A 340 12.45 15.18 -20.76
C LYS A 340 12.71 16.54 -20.09
N ALA A 341 12.43 16.65 -18.79
CA ALA A 341 12.70 17.86 -18.01
C ALA A 341 14.18 18.02 -17.61
N ASN A 342 15.01 16.98 -17.80
CA ASN A 342 16.40 16.90 -17.33
C ASN A 342 16.55 17.14 -15.81
N LYS A 343 15.63 16.58 -15.01
CA LYS A 343 15.59 16.76 -13.55
C LYS A 343 15.69 15.41 -12.84
N PRO A 344 16.35 15.34 -11.66
CA PRO A 344 16.29 14.15 -10.83
C PRO A 344 14.84 13.83 -10.46
N LEU A 345 14.46 12.57 -10.67
CA LEU A 345 13.18 12.02 -10.25
C LEU A 345 13.26 11.58 -8.79
N THR A 346 12.43 12.15 -7.93
CA THR A 346 12.26 11.69 -6.55
C THR A 346 10.85 11.21 -6.29
N LEU A 347 10.73 10.27 -5.37
CA LEU A 347 9.48 9.98 -4.69
C LEU A 347 9.66 10.33 -3.21
N THR A 348 9.50 11.62 -2.86
CA THR A 348 9.60 12.03 -1.46
C THR A 348 8.47 11.48 -0.60
N GLU A 349 7.38 10.98 -1.18
CA GLU A 349 6.44 10.11 -0.48
C GLU A 349 5.97 8.98 -1.38
N CYS A 350 6.12 7.75 -0.94
CA CYS A 350 5.60 6.58 -1.63
C CYS A 350 5.28 5.47 -0.63
N VAL A 351 4.64 4.40 -1.10
CA VAL A 351 4.21 3.25 -0.26
C VAL A 351 3.28 3.66 0.88
N GLY A 352 2.00 3.37 0.72
CA GLY A 352 0.96 3.67 1.68
C GLY A 352 0.36 2.47 2.39
N ALA A 353 0.91 1.25 2.34
CA ALA A 353 0.35 0.09 3.05
C ALA A 353 0.43 0.27 4.59
N TYR A 354 -0.42 1.11 5.18
CA TYR A 354 -0.30 1.56 6.56
C TYR A 354 -0.89 0.54 7.51
N THR A 355 -0.05 0.05 8.42
CA THR A 355 -0.47 -0.78 9.55
C THR A 355 -0.45 0.05 10.82
N CYS A 356 -1.45 -0.08 11.69
CA CYS A 356 -1.42 0.52 13.02
C CYS A 356 -0.27 -0.08 13.87
N ASP A 357 -0.04 0.45 15.06
CA ASP A 357 1.01 -0.02 15.96
C ASP A 357 0.79 -1.48 16.42
N SER A 358 -0.46 -1.93 16.45
CA SER A 358 -0.77 -3.34 16.68
C SER A 358 -0.44 -4.23 15.48
N GLY A 359 -0.31 -3.70 14.27
CA GLY A 359 0.20 -4.40 13.08
C GLY A 359 -0.85 -4.77 12.03
N GLU A 360 -2.14 -4.60 12.33
CA GLU A 360 -3.21 -4.69 11.34
C GLU A 360 -3.20 -3.46 10.42
N PHE A 361 -3.77 -3.58 9.22
CA PHE A 361 -4.02 -2.41 8.39
C PHE A 361 -4.87 -1.36 9.11
N GLU A 362 -4.52 -0.08 8.96
CA GLU A 362 -5.40 1.00 9.40
C GLU A 362 -6.74 0.95 8.67
N THR A 363 -7.84 1.02 9.38
CA THR A 363 -9.17 0.94 8.76
C THR A 363 -9.60 2.28 8.18
N MET A 364 -8.94 2.68 7.08
CA MET A 364 -9.27 3.88 6.29
C MET A 364 -9.82 3.48 4.91
N SER A 365 -10.78 4.25 4.39
CA SER A 365 -11.44 3.99 3.11
C SER A 365 -10.48 3.83 1.92
N LYS A 366 -9.32 4.50 1.98
CA LYS A 366 -8.36 4.59 0.89
C LYS A 366 -7.46 3.36 0.73
N GLN A 367 -7.28 2.50 1.74
CA GLN A 367 -6.54 1.22 1.60
C GLN A 367 -7.41 -0.02 1.75
N MET A 368 -8.72 0.15 1.82
CA MET A 368 -9.65 -0.96 1.91
C MET A 368 -9.46 -1.93 0.73
N ALA A 369 -9.27 -1.40 -0.48
CA ALA A 369 -9.02 -2.22 -1.67
C ALA A 369 -7.76 -3.07 -1.51
N THR A 370 -6.65 -2.49 -1.04
CA THR A 370 -5.41 -3.21 -0.75
C THR A 370 -5.59 -4.26 0.35
N MET A 371 -6.17 -3.88 1.48
CA MET A 371 -6.38 -4.80 2.61
C MET A 371 -7.23 -6.00 2.18
N LEU A 372 -8.33 -5.75 1.47
CA LEU A 372 -9.14 -6.80 0.87
C LEU A 372 -8.26 -7.63 -0.08
N GLN A 373 -7.58 -7.00 -1.03
CA GLN A 373 -6.74 -7.64 -2.04
C GLN A 373 -5.72 -8.63 -1.51
N TRP A 374 -5.07 -8.26 -0.42
CA TRP A 374 -3.82 -8.86 0.02
C TRP A 374 -3.92 -9.65 1.30
N VAL A 375 -4.88 -9.29 2.14
CA VAL A 375 -5.10 -9.89 3.45
C VAL A 375 -6.46 -10.58 3.52
N GLY A 376 -7.50 -9.95 2.98
CA GLY A 376 -8.82 -10.56 2.78
C GLY A 376 -9.34 -11.29 4.03
N THR A 377 -9.38 -12.62 3.95
CA THR A 377 -9.94 -13.54 4.96
C THR A 377 -8.85 -14.33 5.67
N ALA A 378 -7.60 -13.87 5.60
CA ALA A 378 -6.47 -14.56 6.20
C ALA A 378 -6.79 -14.95 7.65
N HIS A 379 -6.43 -16.19 8.01
CA HIS A 379 -6.64 -16.71 9.36
C HIS A 379 -5.99 -15.82 10.42
N ASP A 380 -4.83 -15.22 10.10
CA ASP A 380 -4.17 -14.19 10.88
C ASP A 380 -4.01 -12.91 10.03
N VAL A 381 -5.02 -12.05 10.14
CA VAL A 381 -5.07 -10.74 9.44
C VAL A 381 -3.88 -9.87 9.80
N ARG A 382 -3.44 -9.89 11.07
CA ARG A 382 -2.32 -9.07 11.54
C ARG A 382 -1.01 -9.52 10.89
N ALA A 383 -0.69 -10.81 10.95
CA ALA A 383 0.53 -11.34 10.34
C ALA A 383 0.55 -11.13 8.82
N ALA A 384 -0.58 -11.36 8.14
CA ALA A 384 -0.70 -11.12 6.71
C ALA A 384 -0.55 -9.63 6.35
N SER A 385 -1.07 -8.71 7.18
CA SER A 385 -0.91 -7.26 7.00
C SER A 385 0.56 -6.84 7.11
N LEU A 386 1.24 -7.29 8.17
CA LEU A 386 2.66 -7.00 8.39
C LEU A 386 3.55 -7.61 7.29
N GLU A 387 3.25 -8.84 6.87
CA GLU A 387 3.97 -9.51 5.78
C GLU A 387 3.81 -8.73 4.47
N TYR A 388 2.58 -8.33 4.13
CA TYR A 388 2.33 -7.57 2.92
C TYR A 388 2.98 -6.19 2.95
N GLN A 389 2.86 -5.44 4.05
CA GLN A 389 3.54 -4.15 4.20
C GLN A 389 5.06 -4.30 3.98
N ALA A 390 5.66 -5.35 4.55
CA ALA A 390 7.09 -5.61 4.42
C ALA A 390 7.49 -5.97 2.99
N GLU A 391 6.74 -6.89 2.35
CA GLU A 391 7.00 -7.31 0.97
C GLU A 391 6.82 -6.14 0.00
N LEU A 392 5.75 -5.37 0.11
CA LEU A 392 5.49 -4.22 -0.77
C LEU A 392 6.55 -3.13 -0.61
N THR A 393 6.88 -2.76 0.63
CA THR A 393 7.90 -1.73 0.90
C THR A 393 9.23 -2.12 0.28
N ARG A 394 9.66 -3.37 0.50
CA ARG A 394 10.89 -3.91 -0.08
C ARG A 394 10.85 -3.93 -1.60
N GLN A 395 9.78 -4.48 -2.19
CA GLN A 395 9.64 -4.58 -3.65
C GLN A 395 9.71 -3.21 -4.32
N ILE A 396 8.99 -2.20 -3.83
CA ILE A 396 9.00 -0.85 -4.42
C ILE A 396 10.40 -0.21 -4.35
N VAL A 397 11.09 -0.34 -3.22
CA VAL A 397 12.45 0.21 -3.08
C VAL A 397 13.45 -0.51 -3.98
N GLU A 398 13.41 -1.85 -4.03
CA GLU A 398 14.26 -2.62 -4.94
C GLU A 398 14.01 -2.24 -6.40
N LEU A 399 12.74 -2.05 -6.79
CA LEU A 399 12.38 -1.66 -8.16
C LEU A 399 12.90 -0.28 -8.55
N ALA A 400 12.94 0.67 -7.61
CA ALA A 400 13.54 1.97 -7.83
C ALA A 400 15.06 1.88 -8.03
N ARG A 401 15.76 1.07 -7.21
CA ARG A 401 17.21 0.90 -7.28
C ARG A 401 17.69 0.08 -8.47
N ARG A 402 16.86 -0.83 -8.99
CA ARG A 402 17.12 -1.55 -10.25
C ARG A 402 17.16 -0.65 -11.50
N GLN A 403 16.79 0.64 -11.38
CA GLN A 403 16.73 1.58 -12.50
C GLN A 403 18.05 2.30 -12.81
N HIS A 404 19.09 2.20 -11.98
CA HIS A 404 20.37 2.82 -12.34
C HIS A 404 20.87 2.29 -13.70
N PRO A 405 21.56 3.13 -14.49
CA PRO A 405 22.07 2.72 -15.78
C PRO A 405 22.85 1.42 -15.63
N PRO A 406 22.56 0.39 -16.43
CA PRO A 406 23.38 -0.79 -16.42
C PRO A 406 24.80 -0.40 -16.85
N GLY A 407 25.81 -1.02 -16.23
CA GLY A 407 27.20 -0.89 -16.68
C GLY A 407 27.44 -1.48 -18.08
N ASP A 408 26.45 -2.20 -18.62
CA ASP A 408 26.40 -2.83 -19.93
C ASP A 408 24.99 -2.71 -20.56
N ALA A 409 24.68 -3.39 -21.67
CA ALA A 409 23.36 -3.34 -22.30
C ALA A 409 22.28 -4.22 -21.60
N SER A 410 22.52 -4.74 -20.39
CA SER A 410 21.75 -5.84 -19.79
C SER A 410 20.65 -5.42 -18.79
N GLY A 411 20.11 -4.18 -18.86
CA GLY A 411 19.09 -3.68 -17.91
C GLY A 411 17.85 -4.58 -17.71
N SER A 412 17.04 -4.32 -16.66
CA SER A 412 15.80 -5.05 -16.35
C SER A 412 14.93 -5.24 -17.59
N ILE A 413 14.24 -6.38 -17.69
CA ILE A 413 13.39 -6.69 -18.85
C ILE A 413 12.34 -5.61 -19.11
N LEU A 414 11.95 -4.88 -18.05
CA LEU A 414 10.95 -3.83 -18.07
C LEU A 414 11.51 -2.43 -18.32
N THR A 415 12.82 -2.24 -18.12
CA THR A 415 13.47 -0.93 -18.13
C THR A 415 14.31 -0.71 -19.39
N ARG A 416 14.58 -1.77 -20.15
CA ARG A 416 15.24 -1.73 -21.47
C ARG A 416 14.57 -0.78 -22.47
N SER A 417 13.31 -0.39 -22.26
CA SER A 417 12.57 0.55 -23.11
C SER A 417 12.36 1.96 -22.54
N MET A 418 12.90 2.27 -21.34
CA MET A 418 12.76 3.58 -20.69
C MET A 418 13.97 4.47 -21.00
N SER A 419 13.79 5.80 -21.00
CA SER A 419 14.91 6.73 -21.07
C SER A 419 15.80 6.55 -19.81
N GLY A 420 17.11 6.39 -20.02
CA GLY A 420 17.98 5.64 -19.12
C GLY A 420 18.60 6.39 -17.93
N ARG A 421 17.81 7.06 -17.07
CA ARG A 421 18.37 7.67 -15.83
C ARG A 421 17.75 7.20 -14.51
N GLY A 422 16.50 6.70 -14.54
CA GLY A 422 15.87 6.08 -13.37
C GLY A 422 15.49 7.05 -12.24
N VAL A 423 15.31 6.50 -11.04
CA VAL A 423 15.01 7.26 -9.81
C VAL A 423 16.31 7.79 -9.21
N ALA A 424 16.30 9.02 -8.70
CA ALA A 424 17.43 9.62 -7.97
C ALA A 424 17.25 9.56 -6.45
N GLY A 425 16.01 9.34 -5.97
CA GLY A 425 15.73 9.12 -4.55
C GLY A 425 14.33 8.55 -4.29
N ILE A 426 14.21 7.69 -3.28
CA ILE A 426 12.94 7.07 -2.87
C ILE A 426 12.76 7.14 -1.36
N MET A 427 11.54 7.49 -0.94
CA MET A 427 11.21 7.70 0.47
C MET A 427 9.87 7.04 0.81
N PRO A 428 9.89 5.73 1.19
CA PRO A 428 8.70 5.04 1.65
C PRO A 428 8.17 5.67 2.94
N PHE A 429 6.87 5.88 3.04
CA PHE A 429 6.25 6.56 4.16
C PHE A 429 6.43 5.76 5.46
N SER A 430 6.92 6.40 6.52
CA SER A 430 7.53 5.75 7.70
C SER A 430 6.59 4.99 8.66
N TYR A 431 5.40 4.59 8.23
CA TYR A 431 4.36 3.97 9.08
C TYR A 431 4.68 2.53 9.54
N TYR A 432 5.89 2.08 9.26
CA TYR A 432 6.49 0.86 9.80
C TYR A 432 7.30 1.10 11.09
N LEU A 433 7.34 2.35 11.55
CA LEU A 433 7.74 2.73 12.91
C LEU A 433 6.50 3.19 13.68
N GLY A 434 6.27 2.63 14.86
CA GLY A 434 5.21 3.07 15.77
C GLY A 434 5.76 4.01 16.84
N TRP A 435 5.17 5.19 16.93
CA TRP A 435 5.62 6.27 17.82
C TRP A 435 4.74 6.42 19.07
N ALA A 436 3.54 5.81 19.07
CA ALA A 436 2.57 6.06 20.12
C ALA A 436 3.14 5.68 21.49
N ARG A 437 3.10 6.63 22.43
CA ARG A 437 3.51 6.45 23.83
C ARG A 437 5.03 6.27 24.05
N ALA A 438 5.86 6.50 23.03
CA ALA A 438 7.31 6.43 23.21
C ALA A 438 7.80 7.51 24.19
N LYS A 439 8.60 7.10 25.18
CA LYS A 439 9.25 8.01 26.17
C LYS A 439 10.75 8.12 25.95
N LYS A 440 11.33 7.15 25.26
CA LYS A 440 12.73 7.07 24.83
C LYS A 440 12.78 6.37 23.46
N ALA A 441 13.90 6.48 22.75
CA ALA A 441 14.02 5.96 21.39
C ALA A 441 13.84 4.44 21.31
N GLU A 442 14.19 3.70 22.36
CA GLU A 442 14.05 2.25 22.44
C GLU A 442 12.59 1.79 22.57
N ASP A 443 11.67 2.70 22.89
CA ASP A 443 10.23 2.40 22.96
C ASP A 443 9.57 2.40 21.58
N ILE A 444 10.28 2.84 20.53
CA ILE A 444 9.77 2.87 19.16
C ILE A 444 9.49 1.45 18.67
N ILE A 445 8.27 1.22 18.21
CA ILE A 445 7.85 -0.09 17.71
C ILE A 445 8.42 -0.27 16.30
N VAL A 446 9.27 -1.28 16.12
CA VAL A 446 9.85 -1.64 14.82
C VAL A 446 9.04 -2.77 14.20
N LYS A 447 8.39 -2.51 13.05
CA LYS A 447 7.59 -3.51 12.33
C LYS A 447 8.45 -4.24 11.29
N PRO A 448 8.05 -5.45 10.80
CA PRO A 448 8.82 -6.22 9.81
C PRO A 448 9.18 -5.44 8.54
N ALA A 449 8.37 -4.45 8.15
CA ALA A 449 8.66 -3.59 7.01
C ALA A 449 9.91 -2.69 7.20
N PHE A 450 10.29 -2.36 8.44
CA PHE A 450 11.55 -1.65 8.71
C PHE A 450 12.77 -2.54 8.45
N GLU A 451 12.70 -3.83 8.82
CA GLU A 451 13.76 -4.80 8.48
C GLU A 451 13.81 -5.05 6.97
N ALA A 452 12.66 -5.10 6.31
CA ALA A 452 12.59 -5.22 4.86
C ALA A 452 13.18 -3.98 4.15
N LEU A 453 12.98 -2.78 4.72
CA LEU A 453 13.60 -1.54 4.27
C LEU A 453 15.11 -1.58 4.46
N LYS A 454 15.60 -2.04 5.62
CA LYS A 454 17.03 -2.20 5.91
C LYS A 454 17.72 -3.09 4.88
N VAL A 455 17.07 -4.18 4.46
CA VAL A 455 17.54 -5.01 3.35
C VAL A 455 17.59 -4.20 2.04
N ALA A 456 16.50 -3.52 1.69
CA ALA A 456 16.40 -2.78 0.42
C ALA A 456 17.29 -1.52 0.35
N PHE A 457 17.72 -0.97 1.48
CA PHE A 457 18.58 0.22 1.59
C PHE A 457 20.05 -0.09 1.90
N GLN A 458 20.47 -1.36 1.88
CA GLN A 458 21.90 -1.73 1.93
C GLN A 458 22.69 -0.92 0.88
N PRO A 459 23.88 -0.36 1.22
CA PRO A 459 24.66 0.45 0.27
C PRO A 459 24.90 -0.28 -1.05
N VAL A 460 25.30 -1.55 -0.98
CA VAL A 460 25.26 -2.48 -2.10
C VAL A 460 24.05 -3.38 -1.94
N LEU A 461 23.20 -3.47 -2.96
CA LEU A 461 22.00 -4.29 -2.93
C LEU A 461 22.04 -5.37 -4.00
N ILE A 462 22.08 -6.63 -3.57
CA ILE A 462 21.65 -7.75 -4.41
C ILE A 462 20.13 -7.89 -4.33
N SER A 463 19.48 -7.95 -5.49
CA SER A 463 18.04 -8.17 -5.60
C SER A 463 17.74 -9.09 -6.77
N ALA A 464 16.55 -9.70 -6.79
CA ALA A 464 16.17 -10.66 -7.83
C ALA A 464 14.81 -10.32 -8.46
N GLU A 465 14.75 -10.40 -9.78
CA GLU A 465 13.51 -10.55 -10.54
C GLU A 465 13.13 -12.02 -10.59
N CYS A 466 11.99 -12.36 -9.96
CA CYS A 466 11.41 -13.69 -9.93
C CYS A 466 9.90 -13.58 -10.19
N TRP A 467 9.53 -13.55 -11.46
CA TRP A 467 8.14 -13.38 -11.91
C TRP A 467 7.29 -14.64 -11.75
N HIS A 468 7.92 -15.81 -11.70
CA HIS A 468 7.26 -17.08 -11.51
C HIS A 468 7.69 -17.69 -10.17
N ARG A 469 6.78 -17.70 -9.19
CA ARG A 469 7.10 -18.09 -7.80
C ARG A 469 6.50 -19.43 -7.38
N ASN A 470 5.80 -20.11 -8.28
CA ASN A 470 5.27 -21.46 -8.07
C ASN A 470 6.03 -22.42 -8.97
N ILE A 471 6.88 -23.29 -8.43
CA ILE A 471 7.80 -24.12 -9.22
C ILE A 471 7.51 -25.61 -8.99
N TYR A 472 7.54 -26.41 -10.05
CA TYR A 472 7.49 -27.87 -9.91
C TYR A 472 8.82 -28.41 -9.36
N ALA A 473 8.76 -29.38 -8.44
CA ALA A 473 9.93 -30.18 -8.12
C ALA A 473 10.44 -30.91 -9.38
N GLY A 474 11.76 -30.89 -9.62
CA GLY A 474 12.38 -31.41 -10.83
C GLY A 474 12.52 -30.40 -11.97
N ASP A 475 11.81 -29.26 -11.90
CA ASP A 475 11.96 -28.17 -12.85
C ASP A 475 13.08 -27.20 -12.39
N THR A 476 13.23 -26.07 -13.08
CA THR A 476 14.28 -25.09 -12.83
C THR A 476 13.70 -23.77 -12.34
N LEU A 477 14.18 -23.29 -11.19
CA LEU A 477 13.93 -21.93 -10.72
C LEU A 477 14.79 -20.96 -11.57
N LYS A 478 14.13 -20.08 -12.32
CA LYS A 478 14.78 -19.04 -13.12
C LYS A 478 14.70 -17.71 -12.40
N LEU A 479 15.84 -17.08 -12.21
CA LEU A 479 15.96 -15.77 -11.57
C LEU A 479 16.82 -14.87 -12.43
N ARG A 480 16.62 -13.56 -12.25
CA ARG A 480 17.49 -12.55 -12.80
C ARG A 480 17.97 -11.64 -11.68
N LEU A 481 19.26 -11.74 -11.36
CA LEU A 481 19.90 -11.02 -10.28
C LEU A 481 20.31 -9.63 -10.76
N CYS A 482 20.13 -8.64 -9.89
CA CYS A 482 20.62 -7.27 -10.05
C CYS A 482 21.47 -6.92 -8.83
N VAL A 483 22.68 -6.41 -9.09
CA VAL A 483 23.50 -5.76 -8.07
C VAL A 483 23.44 -4.26 -8.33
N ALA A 484 22.92 -3.50 -7.37
CA ALA A 484 22.93 -2.05 -7.38
C ALA A 484 24.05 -1.51 -6.47
N ASN A 485 24.96 -0.73 -7.06
CA ASN A 485 26.11 -0.16 -6.35
C ASN A 485 25.84 1.31 -5.95
N ASP A 486 25.30 1.49 -4.74
CA ASP A 486 25.21 2.79 -4.08
C ASP A 486 26.12 2.84 -2.83
N ASP A 487 27.31 2.22 -2.92
CA ASP A 487 28.25 2.10 -1.80
C ASP A 487 28.49 3.45 -1.10
N ASP A 488 28.38 3.44 0.24
CA ASP A 488 28.46 4.63 1.08
C ASP A 488 29.82 5.34 1.00
N SER A 489 30.89 4.62 0.63
CA SER A 489 32.23 5.19 0.41
C SER A 489 32.41 5.77 -1.01
N GLY A 490 31.43 5.59 -1.89
CA GLY A 490 31.48 6.03 -3.29
C GLY A 490 32.51 5.26 -4.12
N ARG A 491 32.69 3.96 -3.83
CA ARG A 491 33.66 3.09 -4.52
C ARG A 491 33.02 2.28 -5.64
N ASP A 492 33.82 2.00 -6.65
CA ASP A 492 33.54 0.91 -7.59
C ASP A 492 33.66 -0.42 -6.84
N LEU A 493 32.78 -1.37 -7.17
CA LEU A 493 32.89 -2.75 -6.69
C LEU A 493 33.87 -3.50 -7.58
N ALA A 494 34.74 -4.29 -6.93
CA ALA A 494 35.57 -5.27 -7.61
C ALA A 494 34.69 -6.41 -8.16
N PRO A 495 35.24 -7.28 -9.03
CA PRO A 495 34.55 -8.50 -9.44
C PRO A 495 34.02 -9.26 -8.22
N SER A 496 32.76 -9.61 -8.27
CA SER A 496 32.03 -10.19 -7.14
C SER A 496 31.24 -11.40 -7.58
N ARG A 497 30.87 -12.26 -6.63
CA ARG A 497 30.10 -13.48 -6.90
C ARG A 497 28.84 -13.51 -6.06
N ALA A 498 27.71 -13.70 -6.71
CA ALA A 498 26.47 -14.04 -6.04
C ALA A 498 26.37 -15.54 -5.80
N ALA A 499 25.98 -15.91 -4.58
CA ALA A 499 25.51 -17.24 -4.23
C ALA A 499 24.01 -17.18 -3.97
N VAL A 500 23.26 -18.12 -4.54
CA VAL A 500 21.83 -18.26 -4.34
C VAL A 500 21.54 -19.65 -3.79
N GLU A 501 20.81 -19.71 -2.69
CA GLU A 501 20.40 -20.95 -2.04
C GLU A 501 18.89 -21.01 -1.92
N VAL A 502 18.31 -22.16 -2.23
CA VAL A 502 16.90 -22.47 -2.00
C VAL A 502 16.85 -23.34 -0.75
N ALA A 503 16.32 -22.80 0.34
CA ALA A 503 16.27 -23.44 1.63
C ALA A 503 14.83 -23.83 2.03
N ALA A 504 14.69 -25.01 2.62
CA ALA A 504 13.46 -25.45 3.27
C ALA A 504 13.16 -24.63 4.54
N PRO A 505 11.93 -24.68 5.11
CA PRO A 505 11.58 -23.93 6.31
C PRO A 505 12.44 -24.21 7.54
N ASP A 506 13.04 -25.39 7.64
CA ASP A 506 13.97 -25.79 8.70
C ASP A 506 15.41 -25.30 8.47
N GLY A 507 15.67 -24.65 7.33
CA GLY A 507 16.97 -24.13 6.93
C GLY A 507 17.81 -25.07 6.06
N GLU A 508 17.35 -26.29 5.77
CA GLU A 508 18.07 -27.20 4.88
C GLU A 508 18.16 -26.63 3.45
N VAL A 509 19.38 -26.48 2.92
CA VAL A 509 19.58 -26.04 1.53
C VAL A 509 19.35 -27.21 0.58
N ILE A 510 18.29 -27.12 -0.23
CA ILE A 510 17.91 -28.18 -1.18
C ILE A 510 18.47 -27.98 -2.58
N ALA A 511 18.81 -26.74 -2.94
CA ALA A 511 19.38 -26.40 -4.22
C ALA A 511 20.20 -25.11 -4.09
N SER A 512 21.22 -24.96 -4.92
CA SER A 512 22.03 -23.75 -4.95
C SER A 512 22.50 -23.44 -6.37
N GLY A 513 22.91 -22.20 -6.56
CA GLY A 513 23.57 -21.72 -7.77
C GLY A 513 24.31 -20.42 -7.49
N GLY A 514 24.85 -19.80 -8.53
CA GLY A 514 25.47 -18.48 -8.40
C GLY A 514 25.69 -17.83 -9.75
N ALA A 515 26.12 -16.58 -9.71
CA ALA A 515 26.53 -15.82 -10.88
C ALA A 515 27.72 -14.94 -10.52
N ASP A 516 28.66 -14.81 -11.45
CA ASP A 516 29.76 -13.86 -11.32
C ASP A 516 29.35 -12.52 -11.94
N PHE A 517 29.74 -11.45 -11.26
CA PHE A 517 29.57 -10.08 -11.72
C PHE A 517 30.94 -9.48 -12.03
N PRO A 518 31.08 -8.73 -13.14
CA PRO A 518 32.28 -7.95 -13.39
C PRO A 518 32.41 -6.83 -12.34
N ALA A 519 33.50 -6.07 -12.40
CA ALA A 519 33.59 -4.83 -11.63
C ALA A 519 32.38 -3.92 -11.96
N ILE A 520 31.76 -3.35 -10.93
CA ILE A 520 30.54 -2.54 -11.06
C ILE A 520 30.88 -1.11 -10.67
N PRO A 521 30.88 -0.16 -11.62
CA PRO A 521 31.13 1.24 -11.30
C PRO A 521 30.17 1.77 -10.22
N TYR A 522 30.62 2.73 -9.44
CA TYR A 522 29.77 3.43 -8.49
C TYR A 522 28.57 4.07 -9.21
N TYR A 523 27.38 3.96 -8.61
CA TYR A 523 26.12 4.48 -9.14
C TYR A 523 25.62 3.78 -10.42
N CYS A 524 26.03 2.52 -10.62
CA CYS A 524 25.59 1.66 -11.72
C CYS A 524 25.02 0.33 -11.21
N ASN A 525 24.31 -0.35 -12.12
CA ASN A 525 23.80 -1.70 -11.90
C ASN A 525 24.53 -2.73 -12.76
N ALA A 526 24.55 -3.98 -12.32
CA ALA A 526 24.92 -5.13 -13.14
C ALA A 526 23.89 -6.25 -12.98
N TRP A 527 23.67 -7.03 -14.05
CA TRP A 527 22.64 -8.06 -14.11
C TRP A 527 23.19 -9.42 -14.51
N ALA A 528 22.62 -10.49 -13.96
CA ALA A 528 22.95 -11.85 -14.35
C ALA A 528 21.71 -12.76 -14.28
N ASP A 529 21.49 -13.56 -15.32
CA ASP A 529 20.45 -14.58 -15.33
C ASP A 529 20.99 -15.87 -14.72
N ILE A 530 20.22 -16.50 -13.83
CA ILE A 530 20.59 -17.75 -13.16
C ILE A 530 19.43 -18.74 -13.24
N SER A 531 19.81 -20.01 -13.40
CA SER A 531 18.89 -21.15 -13.44
C SER A 531 19.32 -22.17 -12.40
N ILE A 532 18.46 -22.45 -11.42
CA ILE A 532 18.73 -23.36 -10.31
C ILE A 532 17.83 -24.59 -10.47
N PRO A 533 18.38 -25.77 -10.79
CA PRO A 533 17.59 -27.00 -10.89
C PRO A 533 17.09 -27.40 -9.50
N ILE A 534 15.77 -27.58 -9.38
CA ILE A 534 15.14 -28.03 -8.14
C ILE A 534 15.12 -29.57 -8.14
N PRO A 535 15.56 -30.25 -7.08
CA PRO A 535 15.53 -31.71 -7.03
C PRO A 535 14.13 -32.28 -7.25
N ALA A 536 14.01 -33.36 -8.03
CA ALA A 536 12.72 -33.99 -8.32
C ALA A 536 12.01 -34.55 -7.07
N ARG A 537 12.79 -34.94 -6.05
CA ARG A 537 12.28 -35.47 -4.77
C ARG A 537 11.82 -34.41 -3.77
N THR A 538 11.89 -33.13 -4.13
CA THR A 538 11.52 -32.02 -3.25
C THR A 538 10.02 -32.07 -2.93
N GLY A 539 9.69 -32.10 -1.64
CA GLY A 539 8.31 -32.12 -1.17
C GLY A 539 7.59 -30.79 -1.37
N ARG A 540 6.26 -30.80 -1.25
CA ARG A 540 5.46 -29.57 -1.27
C ARG A 540 5.80 -28.69 -0.07
N GLY A 541 6.08 -27.41 -0.31
CA GLY A 541 6.35 -26.45 0.76
C GLY A 541 6.66 -25.05 0.27
N TYR A 542 6.86 -24.14 1.23
CA TYR A 542 7.42 -22.81 0.96
C TYR A 542 8.91 -22.85 1.19
N TYR A 543 9.67 -22.44 0.20
CA TYR A 543 11.12 -22.44 0.24
C TYR A 543 11.61 -21.00 0.16
N LYS A 544 12.63 -20.70 0.95
CA LYS A 544 13.24 -19.38 1.00
C LYS A 544 14.40 -19.36 0.01
N VAL A 545 14.35 -18.42 -0.93
CA VAL A 545 15.47 -18.13 -1.84
C VAL A 545 16.33 -17.07 -1.15
N ASN A 546 17.54 -17.43 -0.76
CA ASN A 546 18.52 -16.52 -0.16
C ASN A 546 19.56 -16.15 -1.23
N CYS A 547 19.69 -14.86 -1.52
CA CYS A 547 20.69 -14.30 -2.44
C CYS A 547 21.75 -13.58 -1.61
N ARG A 548 23.02 -13.91 -1.78
CA ARG A 548 24.15 -13.30 -1.08
C ARG A 548 25.22 -12.90 -2.07
N LEU A 549 25.80 -11.71 -1.93
CA LEU A 549 26.86 -11.19 -2.78
C LEU A 549 28.18 -11.16 -2.01
N PHE A 550 29.23 -11.70 -2.60
CA PHE A 550 30.56 -11.77 -2.03
C PHE A 550 31.57 -10.99 -2.88
N GLU A 551 32.37 -10.15 -2.24
CA GLU A 551 33.57 -9.50 -2.78
C GLU A 551 34.76 -9.98 -1.94
N ASP A 552 35.80 -10.52 -2.57
CA ASP A 552 36.99 -11.09 -1.90
C ASP A 552 36.66 -12.06 -0.75
N GLY A 553 35.61 -12.88 -0.93
CA GLY A 553 35.16 -13.87 0.05
C GLY A 553 34.36 -13.30 1.24
N LYS A 554 34.16 -11.98 1.31
CA LYS A 554 33.34 -11.32 2.32
C LYS A 554 31.94 -11.03 1.77
N GLU A 555 30.91 -11.38 2.54
CA GLU A 555 29.53 -11.00 2.21
C GLU A 555 29.36 -9.48 2.34
N ILE A 556 28.91 -8.83 1.26
CA ILE A 556 28.69 -7.38 1.18
C ILE A 556 27.21 -7.02 0.99
N SER A 557 26.37 -7.99 0.62
CA SER A 557 24.92 -7.78 0.47
C SER A 557 24.17 -9.11 0.60
N GLY A 558 22.98 -9.07 1.22
CA GLY A 558 22.10 -10.23 1.36
C GLY A 558 20.63 -9.88 1.17
N ASN A 559 19.86 -10.74 0.51
CA ASN A 559 18.43 -10.55 0.27
C ASN A 559 17.70 -11.90 0.20
N SER A 560 16.40 -11.92 0.45
CA SER A 560 15.64 -13.16 0.38
C SER A 560 14.16 -12.95 0.08
N PHE A 561 13.54 -13.97 -0.50
CA PHE A 561 12.11 -14.02 -0.74
C PHE A 561 11.62 -15.47 -0.78
N TRP A 562 10.30 -15.66 -0.70
CA TRP A 562 9.68 -16.98 -0.68
C TRP A 562 9.19 -17.40 -2.08
N VAL A 563 9.29 -18.70 -2.34
CA VAL A 563 8.68 -19.40 -3.48
C VAL A 563 7.91 -20.63 -2.99
N THR A 564 6.91 -21.06 -3.73
CA THR A 564 6.22 -22.33 -3.54
C THR A 564 6.85 -23.38 -4.42
N ILE A 565 7.22 -24.53 -3.86
CA ILE A 565 7.65 -25.70 -4.63
C ILE A 565 6.68 -26.84 -4.34
N ALA A 566 6.26 -27.56 -5.38
CA ALA A 566 5.45 -28.75 -5.22
C ALA A 566 5.73 -29.81 -6.30
N PRO A 567 5.61 -31.10 -5.98
CA PRO A 567 5.80 -32.15 -6.96
C PRO A 567 4.56 -32.31 -7.87
N ARG A 568 4.73 -32.88 -9.06
CA ARG A 568 3.64 -33.00 -10.06
C ARG A 568 2.48 -33.86 -9.54
N GLU A 569 2.78 -34.88 -8.75
CA GLU A 569 1.80 -35.76 -8.12
C GLU A 569 0.86 -35.03 -7.13
N TRP A 570 1.27 -33.91 -6.54
CA TRP A 570 0.41 -33.12 -5.65
C TRP A 570 -0.75 -32.48 -6.41
N ALA A 571 -0.50 -32.04 -7.64
CA ALA A 571 -1.49 -31.43 -8.53
C ALA A 571 -2.27 -32.46 -9.38
N ALA A 572 -1.92 -33.75 -9.32
CA ALA A 572 -2.54 -34.78 -10.16
C ALA A 572 -4.06 -34.85 -9.97
N CYS A 573 -4.78 -35.08 -11.07
CA CYS A 573 -6.22 -35.25 -11.08
C CYS A 573 -6.57 -36.73 -10.98
N ARG A 574 -7.27 -37.10 -9.90
CA ARG A 574 -7.63 -38.49 -9.58
C ARG A 574 -9.04 -38.88 -10.04
N VAL A 575 -9.68 -38.05 -10.86
CA VAL A 575 -11.02 -38.34 -11.38
C VAL A 575 -10.94 -39.43 -12.45
N SER A 576 -11.74 -40.49 -12.27
CA SER A 576 -11.68 -41.71 -13.07
C SER A 576 -12.18 -41.54 -14.51
N HIS A 577 -13.16 -40.66 -14.73
CA HIS A 577 -13.65 -40.32 -16.05
C HIS A 577 -14.44 -39.00 -16.07
N VAL A 578 -14.20 -38.15 -17.06
CA VAL A 578 -15.06 -37.01 -17.41
C VAL A 578 -15.40 -37.01 -18.91
N THR A 579 -16.51 -36.39 -19.29
CA THR A 579 -16.79 -36.09 -20.70
C THR A 579 -16.12 -34.76 -21.03
N LEU A 580 -15.33 -34.68 -22.11
CA LEU A 580 -14.62 -33.47 -22.51
C LEU A 580 -15.10 -32.99 -23.87
N PHE A 581 -15.54 -31.74 -23.92
CA PHE A 581 -15.72 -31.00 -25.15
C PHE A 581 -14.58 -29.98 -25.28
N ASP A 582 -13.66 -30.22 -26.21
CA ASP A 582 -12.50 -29.37 -26.44
C ASP A 582 -12.07 -29.46 -27.91
N PRO A 583 -12.65 -28.63 -28.80
CA PRO A 583 -12.30 -28.63 -30.22
C PRO A 583 -10.83 -28.27 -30.50
N ALA A 584 -10.25 -27.39 -29.68
CA ALA A 584 -8.86 -26.93 -29.83
C ALA A 584 -7.83 -27.96 -29.32
N GLY A 585 -8.23 -28.82 -28.38
CA GLY A 585 -7.38 -29.88 -27.82
C GLY A 585 -6.38 -29.39 -26.76
N THR A 586 -6.33 -28.10 -26.45
CA THR A 586 -5.43 -27.50 -25.44
C THR A 586 -5.78 -27.97 -24.03
N THR A 587 -7.07 -28.05 -23.71
CA THR A 587 -7.55 -28.58 -22.42
C THR A 587 -7.29 -30.08 -22.33
N ALA A 588 -7.49 -30.82 -23.41
CA ALA A 588 -7.18 -32.25 -23.48
C ALA A 588 -5.70 -32.53 -23.17
N ALA A 589 -4.78 -31.70 -23.66
CA ALA A 589 -3.36 -31.80 -23.35
C ALA A 589 -3.06 -31.55 -21.86
N ALA A 590 -3.63 -30.49 -21.29
CA ALA A 590 -3.48 -30.17 -19.86
C ALA A 590 -4.06 -31.29 -18.96
N LEU A 591 -5.23 -31.83 -19.31
CA LEU A 591 -5.84 -32.95 -18.57
C LEU A 591 -4.99 -34.22 -18.62
N LYS A 592 -4.39 -34.53 -19.77
CA LYS A 592 -3.42 -35.65 -19.90
C LYS A 592 -2.23 -35.44 -18.97
N GLN A 593 -1.69 -34.23 -18.89
CA GLN A 593 -0.58 -33.90 -18.01
C GLN A 593 -0.93 -34.06 -16.53
N LEU A 594 -2.18 -33.74 -16.14
CA LEU A 594 -2.68 -33.99 -14.79
C LEU A 594 -3.00 -35.47 -14.50
N GLY A 595 -2.92 -36.35 -15.51
CA GLY A 595 -3.33 -37.76 -15.38
C GLY A 595 -4.84 -37.99 -15.39
N ALA A 596 -5.64 -36.98 -15.75
CA ALA A 596 -7.10 -37.12 -15.84
C ALA A 596 -7.50 -37.97 -17.04
N LYS A 597 -8.47 -38.87 -16.84
CA LYS A 597 -9.07 -39.66 -17.92
C LYS A 597 -10.34 -38.98 -18.42
N PHE A 598 -10.48 -38.88 -19.73
CA PHE A 598 -11.66 -38.26 -20.35
C PHE A 598 -12.10 -38.96 -21.64
N ARG A 599 -13.39 -38.83 -21.96
CA ARG A 599 -13.96 -39.18 -23.27
C ARG A 599 -14.29 -37.92 -24.02
N HIS A 600 -13.74 -37.79 -25.22
CA HIS A 600 -14.02 -36.64 -26.08
C HIS A 600 -15.42 -36.73 -26.68
N VAL A 601 -16.09 -35.59 -26.78
CA VAL A 601 -17.31 -35.41 -27.56
C VAL A 601 -17.07 -34.35 -28.65
N PRO A 602 -17.54 -34.56 -29.88
CA PRO A 602 -17.23 -33.68 -31.00
C PRO A 602 -18.10 -32.41 -31.04
N ASN A 603 -19.24 -32.40 -30.32
CA ASN A 603 -20.16 -31.26 -30.24
C ASN A 603 -21.04 -31.36 -28.98
N LEU A 604 -21.71 -30.26 -28.65
CA LEU A 604 -22.60 -30.15 -27.49
C LEU A 604 -24.09 -30.39 -27.83
N ARG A 605 -24.40 -30.96 -29.01
CA ARG A 605 -25.81 -31.26 -29.39
C ARG A 605 -26.38 -32.47 -28.66
N ARG A 606 -25.52 -33.41 -28.25
CA ARG A 606 -25.89 -34.57 -27.41
C ARG A 606 -25.03 -34.53 -26.16
N LEU A 607 -25.67 -34.25 -25.04
CA LEU A 607 -25.05 -34.27 -23.72
C LEU A 607 -25.11 -35.70 -23.16
N PRO A 608 -24.18 -36.08 -22.26
CA PRO A 608 -24.28 -37.36 -21.56
C PRO A 608 -25.55 -37.41 -20.69
N ASP A 609 -26.03 -38.61 -20.36
CA ASP A 609 -27.24 -38.76 -19.54
C ASP A 609 -27.03 -38.30 -18.08
N LYS A 610 -25.80 -38.47 -17.57
CA LYS A 610 -25.37 -38.11 -16.21
C LYS A 610 -23.85 -37.96 -16.13
N GLY A 611 -23.35 -37.37 -15.04
CA GLY A 611 -21.92 -37.23 -14.75
C GLY A 611 -21.39 -35.82 -15.00
N VAL A 612 -20.09 -35.71 -15.32
CA VAL A 612 -19.42 -34.42 -15.51
C VAL A 612 -19.10 -34.19 -16.98
N LEU A 613 -19.52 -33.03 -17.48
CA LEU A 613 -19.08 -32.46 -18.75
C LEU A 613 -18.09 -31.31 -18.48
N VAL A 614 -16.90 -31.40 -19.04
CA VAL A 614 -15.91 -30.33 -19.08
C VAL A 614 -15.98 -29.67 -20.45
N ILE A 615 -16.24 -28.36 -20.48
CA ILE A 615 -16.11 -27.51 -21.66
C ILE A 615 -14.72 -26.85 -21.57
N GLY A 616 -13.86 -27.18 -22.53
CA GLY A 616 -12.47 -26.74 -22.58
C GLY A 616 -12.34 -25.23 -22.77
N GLU A 617 -11.15 -24.72 -22.44
CA GLU A 617 -10.79 -23.32 -22.63
C GLU A 617 -11.02 -22.89 -24.09
N ALA A 618 -11.70 -21.76 -24.27
CA ALA A 618 -12.14 -21.21 -25.55
C ALA A 618 -12.98 -22.16 -26.45
N GLY A 619 -13.41 -23.32 -25.93
CA GLY A 619 -14.07 -24.35 -26.74
C GLY A 619 -15.44 -23.97 -27.33
N LEU A 620 -16.15 -22.99 -26.75
CA LEU A 620 -17.47 -22.56 -27.25
C LEU A 620 -17.38 -21.72 -28.52
N ARG A 621 -16.26 -21.04 -28.75
CA ARG A 621 -16.05 -20.18 -29.92
C ARG A 621 -16.15 -20.95 -31.23
N ASP A 622 -15.44 -22.07 -31.31
CA ASP A 622 -15.32 -22.85 -32.55
C ASP A 622 -16.30 -24.02 -32.62
N GLY A 623 -16.80 -24.45 -31.47
CA GLY A 623 -17.60 -25.66 -31.33
C GLY A 623 -19.10 -25.45 -31.11
N GLY A 624 -19.51 -24.20 -30.87
CA GLY A 624 -20.90 -23.82 -30.60
C GLY A 624 -21.36 -24.12 -29.16
N TYR A 625 -22.54 -23.60 -28.84
CA TYR A 625 -23.13 -23.67 -27.50
C TYR A 625 -24.01 -24.91 -27.30
N PRO A 626 -24.16 -25.42 -26.06
CA PRO A 626 -25.17 -26.44 -25.76
C PRO A 626 -26.58 -25.97 -26.13
N ASP A 627 -27.42 -26.91 -26.57
CA ASP A 627 -28.85 -26.65 -26.63
C ASP A 627 -29.40 -26.46 -25.21
N ARG A 628 -30.18 -25.39 -25.01
CA ARG A 628 -30.67 -24.99 -23.69
C ARG A 628 -31.58 -26.05 -23.06
N LEU A 629 -32.44 -26.70 -23.85
CA LEU A 629 -33.37 -27.70 -23.33
C LEU A 629 -32.66 -29.01 -23.00
N ALA A 630 -31.72 -29.44 -23.85
CA ALA A 630 -30.87 -30.60 -23.59
C ALA A 630 -30.03 -30.40 -22.32
N LEU A 631 -29.45 -29.21 -22.14
CA LEU A 631 -28.70 -28.86 -20.94
C LEU A 631 -29.58 -28.84 -19.70
N ALA A 632 -30.76 -28.24 -19.77
CA ALA A 632 -31.71 -28.24 -18.67
C ALA A 632 -32.04 -29.67 -18.21
N ARG A 633 -32.33 -30.58 -19.14
CA ARG A 633 -32.58 -32.01 -18.84
C ARG A 633 -31.37 -32.70 -18.20
N PHE A 634 -30.17 -32.44 -18.71
CA PHE A 634 -28.93 -32.97 -18.15
C PHE A 634 -28.73 -32.51 -16.69
N LEU A 635 -28.90 -31.22 -16.41
CA LEU A 635 -28.76 -30.65 -15.07
C LEU A 635 -29.89 -31.13 -14.14
N GLU A 636 -31.12 -31.25 -14.61
CA GLU A 636 -32.25 -31.83 -13.86
C GLU A 636 -31.99 -33.27 -13.42
N ALA A 637 -31.31 -34.05 -14.27
CA ALA A 637 -30.87 -35.42 -13.96
C ALA A 637 -29.68 -35.48 -12.98
N GLY A 638 -29.13 -34.33 -12.55
CA GLY A 638 -27.98 -34.25 -11.66
C GLY A 638 -26.62 -34.16 -12.37
N GLY A 639 -26.62 -33.93 -13.69
CA GLY A 639 -25.42 -33.65 -14.45
C GLY A 639 -24.74 -32.37 -13.99
N ARG A 640 -23.41 -32.30 -14.15
CA ARG A 640 -22.62 -31.10 -13.82
C ARG A 640 -21.74 -30.68 -14.98
N VAL A 641 -21.65 -29.37 -15.19
CA VAL A 641 -20.80 -28.76 -16.21
C VAL A 641 -19.67 -27.98 -15.54
N LEU A 642 -18.42 -28.24 -15.91
CA LEU A 642 -17.30 -27.33 -15.67
C LEU A 642 -16.99 -26.62 -16.98
N CYS A 643 -17.27 -25.33 -17.06
CA CYS A 643 -16.87 -24.50 -18.20
C CYS A 643 -15.62 -23.71 -17.83
N LEU A 644 -14.49 -24.04 -18.46
CA LEU A 644 -13.24 -23.32 -18.28
C LEU A 644 -13.28 -21.98 -19.03
N ARG A 645 -12.22 -21.17 -18.91
CA ARG A 645 -12.16 -19.80 -19.44
C ARG A 645 -12.63 -19.74 -20.90
N GLN A 646 -13.50 -18.79 -21.19
CA GLN A 646 -13.96 -18.50 -22.54
C GLN A 646 -13.57 -17.07 -22.90
N GLU A 647 -13.59 -16.75 -24.19
CA GLU A 647 -13.27 -15.41 -24.66
C GLU A 647 -14.53 -14.54 -24.67
N ARG A 648 -14.33 -13.23 -24.47
CA ARG A 648 -15.42 -12.25 -24.52
C ARG A 648 -16.04 -12.17 -25.92
N ASP A 649 -15.20 -12.19 -26.95
CA ASP A 649 -15.64 -12.09 -28.33
C ASP A 649 -16.39 -13.37 -28.73
N GLY A 650 -17.67 -13.22 -29.09
CA GLY A 650 -18.55 -14.36 -29.39
C GLY A 650 -19.19 -15.03 -28.18
N TRP A 651 -19.06 -14.46 -26.96
CA TRP A 651 -19.76 -14.95 -25.77
C TRP A 651 -21.29 -14.84 -25.93
N ASN A 652 -21.99 -15.95 -25.71
CA ASN A 652 -23.44 -16.04 -25.63
C ASN A 652 -23.84 -16.72 -24.31
N ALA A 653 -24.72 -16.07 -23.54
CA ALA A 653 -25.21 -16.59 -22.26
C ALA A 653 -26.57 -17.30 -22.35
N ASP A 654 -27.20 -17.40 -23.52
CA ASP A 654 -28.57 -17.94 -23.69
C ASP A 654 -28.71 -19.41 -23.30
N TRP A 655 -27.60 -20.15 -23.29
CA TRP A 655 -27.55 -21.54 -22.84
C TRP A 655 -27.53 -21.67 -21.31
N LEU A 656 -27.24 -20.58 -20.57
CA LEU A 656 -27.15 -20.58 -19.11
C LEU A 656 -28.53 -20.39 -18.45
N PRO A 657 -28.70 -20.85 -17.20
CA PRO A 657 -29.90 -20.56 -16.40
C PRO A 657 -29.94 -19.10 -15.90
N ALA A 658 -28.85 -18.35 -16.04
CA ALA A 658 -28.71 -16.96 -15.62
C ALA A 658 -28.02 -16.16 -16.73
N ARG A 659 -28.47 -14.91 -16.98
CA ARG A 659 -27.83 -14.03 -17.96
C ARG A 659 -26.58 -13.38 -17.37
N LEU A 660 -25.43 -13.77 -17.91
CA LEU A 660 -24.11 -13.26 -17.52
C LEU A 660 -23.41 -12.61 -18.71
N VAL A 661 -22.71 -11.50 -18.46
CA VAL A 661 -21.85 -10.84 -19.44
C VAL A 661 -20.38 -10.96 -19.02
N MET A 662 -19.49 -11.00 -20.00
CA MET A 662 -18.05 -10.88 -19.75
C MET A 662 -17.65 -9.41 -19.82
N ALA A 663 -17.22 -8.89 -18.68
CA ALA A 663 -16.63 -7.57 -18.61
C ALA A 663 -15.18 -7.65 -19.13
N GLN A 664 -14.75 -6.62 -19.84
CA GLN A 664 -13.33 -6.43 -20.08
C GLN A 664 -12.74 -5.87 -18.81
N ASN A 665 -11.72 -6.53 -18.27
CA ASN A 665 -11.00 -5.98 -17.15
C ASN A 665 -10.19 -4.76 -17.65
N ARG A 666 -10.72 -3.56 -17.42
CA ARG A 666 -10.11 -2.28 -17.84
C ARG A 666 -9.15 -1.74 -16.79
N HIS A 667 -9.11 -2.35 -15.61
CA HIS A 667 -8.28 -1.92 -14.50
C HIS A 667 -7.16 -2.95 -14.28
N PRO A 668 -5.92 -2.50 -14.02
CA PRO A 668 -4.83 -3.41 -13.66
C PRO A 668 -5.06 -4.11 -12.30
N PHE A 669 -6.11 -3.70 -11.57
CA PHE A 669 -6.44 -4.13 -10.22
C PHE A 669 -7.43 -5.30 -10.20
N THR A 670 -6.92 -6.52 -10.28
CA THR A 670 -7.75 -7.71 -10.06
C THR A 670 -7.51 -8.23 -8.66
N TYR A 671 -8.42 -7.95 -7.73
CA TYR A 671 -8.51 -8.75 -6.51
C TYR A 671 -9.03 -10.13 -6.89
N ILE A 672 -8.56 -11.23 -6.31
CA ILE A 672 -9.32 -12.49 -6.28
C ILE A 672 -9.56 -12.89 -4.83
N GLN A 673 -10.83 -13.01 -4.45
CA GLN A 673 -11.25 -13.51 -3.14
C GLN A 673 -11.95 -14.86 -3.26
N PRO A 674 -11.34 -15.96 -2.79
CA PRO A 674 -12.02 -17.23 -2.61
C PRO A 674 -13.10 -17.13 -1.51
N MET A 675 -14.34 -17.46 -1.85
CA MET A 675 -15.49 -17.45 -0.96
C MET A 675 -15.63 -18.86 -0.35
N GLY A 676 -15.18 -19.05 0.90
CA GLY A 676 -15.30 -20.34 1.61
C GLY A 676 -14.06 -20.81 2.40
N ARG A 677 -13.15 -19.92 2.78
CA ARG A 677 -12.19 -20.19 3.86
C ARG A 677 -12.71 -19.55 5.14
N THR A 678 -13.17 -20.36 6.07
CA THR A 678 -13.61 -19.92 7.39
C THR A 678 -12.42 -19.41 8.20
N PRO A 679 -12.48 -18.20 8.77
CA PRO A 679 -11.52 -17.78 9.79
C PRO A 679 -11.66 -18.71 10.99
N SER A 680 -10.62 -19.48 11.28
CA SER A 680 -10.55 -20.29 12.50
C SER A 680 -10.15 -19.41 13.67
N SER A 681 -11.08 -19.07 14.57
CA SER A 681 -10.73 -18.83 15.97
C SER A 681 -11.90 -19.14 16.93
N PRO A 682 -11.76 -20.19 17.77
CA PRO A 682 -12.59 -20.39 18.94
C PRO A 682 -11.91 -19.83 20.20
N ALA A 683 -12.42 -18.75 20.79
CA ALA A 683 -12.08 -18.36 22.16
C ALA A 683 -13.12 -17.41 22.78
N LEU A 684 -14.27 -17.94 23.20
CA LEU A 684 -15.20 -17.28 24.13
C LEU A 684 -15.83 -18.33 25.05
N GLN A 685 -15.07 -18.85 26.02
CA GLN A 685 -15.62 -19.41 27.25
C GLN A 685 -14.68 -19.15 28.44
N GLY A 686 -15.13 -18.30 29.37
CA GLY A 686 -14.75 -18.38 30.80
C GLY A 686 -13.93 -17.23 31.40
N GLY A 687 -14.52 -16.50 32.35
CA GLY A 687 -13.88 -16.17 33.64
C GLY A 687 -13.17 -14.83 33.86
N GLU A 688 -13.92 -13.85 34.39
CA GLU A 688 -13.58 -12.84 35.43
C GLU A 688 -12.29 -11.95 35.41
N LYS A 689 -12.59 -10.63 35.41
CA LYS A 689 -11.99 -9.48 36.14
C LYS A 689 -10.47 -9.25 36.16
N ALA A 690 -10.03 -8.22 35.44
CA ALA A 690 -8.95 -7.31 35.88
C ALA A 690 -9.30 -5.85 35.51
N SER A 691 -9.04 -4.94 36.45
CA SER A 691 -9.49 -3.54 36.53
C SER A 691 -8.48 -2.51 35.99
N ASP A 692 -9.04 -1.37 35.58
CA ASP A 692 -8.48 -0.02 35.36
C ASP A 692 -7.41 0.26 34.25
N GLU A 693 -7.98 0.66 33.11
CA GLU A 693 -7.67 1.85 32.27
C GLU A 693 -6.32 1.99 31.55
N SER A 694 -5.72 0.87 31.11
CA SER A 694 -4.70 0.86 30.04
C SER A 694 -5.06 0.01 28.81
N SER A 695 -6.29 -0.52 28.71
CA SER A 695 -6.62 -1.55 27.73
C SER A 695 -8.11 -1.59 27.37
N ARG A 696 -8.52 -0.91 26.29
CA ARG A 696 -9.79 -1.18 25.59
C ARG A 696 -9.64 -1.15 24.07
N LEU A 697 -8.72 -1.95 23.57
CA LEU A 697 -8.89 -2.74 22.35
C LEU A 697 -8.44 -4.16 22.73
N PRO A 698 -9.18 -5.23 22.40
CA PRO A 698 -8.73 -6.57 22.70
C PRO A 698 -7.43 -6.84 21.94
N ALA A 699 -6.34 -7.02 22.68
CA ALA A 699 -5.10 -7.56 22.17
C ALA A 699 -5.38 -8.99 21.67
N MET A 700 -5.42 -9.19 20.35
CA MET A 700 -5.32 -10.51 19.76
C MET A 700 -3.86 -10.93 19.81
N THR A 701 -3.48 -11.51 20.93
CA THR A 701 -2.27 -12.31 21.04
C THR A 701 -2.60 -13.70 20.52
N TYR A 702 -1.66 -14.36 19.83
CA TYR A 702 -1.27 -15.78 19.95
C TYR A 702 -0.63 -16.30 18.65
N SER A 703 0.12 -17.39 18.81
CA SER A 703 1.39 -17.72 18.18
C SER A 703 1.36 -18.91 17.21
N ALA A 704 2.34 -18.93 16.29
CA ALA A 704 3.03 -20.09 15.70
C ALA A 704 2.24 -21.00 14.71
N PRO A 705 2.94 -21.73 13.81
CA PRO A 705 2.35 -22.28 12.59
C PRO A 705 1.49 -23.52 12.88
N TYR A 706 0.24 -23.49 12.44
CA TYR A 706 -0.65 -24.64 12.58
C TYR A 706 -0.28 -25.73 11.56
N GLN A 707 0.38 -26.79 12.05
CA GLN A 707 0.33 -28.12 11.44
C GLN A 707 -0.95 -28.82 11.94
N GLY A 708 -1.90 -29.10 11.04
CA GLY A 708 -3.18 -29.77 11.33
C GLY A 708 -4.28 -29.13 10.48
N GLY A 709 -5.06 -29.82 9.66
CA GLY A 709 -5.94 -30.89 10.10
C GLY A 709 -7.41 -30.45 10.20
N ASP A 710 -7.77 -29.16 10.03
CA ASP A 710 -9.18 -28.74 10.10
C ASP A 710 -9.88 -28.76 8.74
N LYS A 711 -10.98 -29.53 8.67
CA LYS A 711 -11.66 -30.03 7.47
C LYS A 711 -12.79 -29.10 6.97
N GLY A 712 -12.68 -27.80 7.20
CA GLY A 712 -13.72 -26.81 6.87
C GLY A 712 -13.57 -26.04 5.56
N GLY A 713 -12.48 -26.27 4.80
CA GLY A 713 -12.22 -25.52 3.56
C GLY A 713 -13.07 -26.00 2.37
N SER A 714 -13.50 -25.05 1.52
CA SER A 714 -14.11 -25.36 0.21
C SER A 714 -13.28 -26.41 -0.57
N ALA A 715 -13.95 -27.48 -1.05
CA ALA A 715 -13.33 -28.54 -1.83
C ALA A 715 -12.59 -28.04 -3.10
N ILE A 716 -12.93 -26.84 -3.58
CA ILE A 716 -12.27 -26.20 -4.74
C ILE A 716 -10.90 -25.62 -4.35
N PHE A 717 -10.79 -24.99 -3.18
CA PHE A 717 -9.56 -24.33 -2.72
C PHE A 717 -8.79 -25.16 -1.69
N GLY A 718 -9.23 -26.39 -1.43
CA GLY A 718 -8.58 -27.32 -0.52
C GLY A 718 -7.11 -27.52 -0.85
N GLU A 719 -6.28 -27.63 0.19
CA GLU A 719 -4.81 -27.74 0.15
C GLU A 719 -4.04 -26.51 -0.36
N LEU A 720 -4.71 -25.54 -0.98
CA LEU A 720 -4.13 -24.24 -1.31
C LEU A 720 -4.14 -23.36 -0.06
N THR A 721 -3.11 -22.52 0.11
CA THR A 721 -3.07 -21.48 1.15
C THR A 721 -3.26 -20.08 0.54
N ASP A 722 -3.28 -19.04 1.37
CA ASP A 722 -3.35 -17.66 0.88
C ASP A 722 -2.05 -17.28 0.18
N ARG A 723 -0.90 -17.82 0.62
CA ARG A 723 0.39 -17.61 -0.05
C ARG A 723 0.43 -18.25 -1.44
N ASP A 724 -0.17 -19.43 -1.63
CA ASP A 724 -0.27 -20.07 -2.95
C ASP A 724 -1.07 -19.20 -3.93
N LEU A 725 -2.15 -18.57 -3.42
CA LEU A 725 -3.06 -17.74 -4.21
C LEU A 725 -2.61 -16.27 -4.33
N ARG A 726 -1.67 -15.80 -3.50
CA ARG A 726 -1.21 -14.39 -3.51
C ARG A 726 -0.66 -13.96 -4.86
N PHE A 727 0.01 -14.84 -5.61
CA PHE A 727 0.47 -14.53 -6.96
C PHE A 727 -0.67 -14.34 -7.96
N PHE A 728 -1.84 -14.96 -7.75
CA PHE A 728 -3.03 -14.62 -8.54
C PHE A 728 -3.49 -13.18 -8.26
N ASN A 729 -3.18 -12.61 -7.09
CA ASN A 729 -3.51 -11.23 -6.76
C ASN A 729 -2.41 -10.23 -7.21
N GLU A 730 -1.18 -10.68 -7.50
CA GLU A 730 -0.02 -9.78 -7.78
C GLU A 730 0.02 -9.28 -9.21
N LEU A 731 -0.75 -9.83 -10.13
CA LEU A 731 -0.30 -9.90 -11.51
C LEU A 731 -1.29 -9.20 -12.45
N GLY A 732 -0.86 -8.00 -12.89
CA GLY A 732 -1.76 -6.93 -13.30
C GLY A 732 -1.33 -6.04 -14.49
N CYS A 733 -0.37 -6.41 -15.37
CA CYS A 733 -0.04 -5.56 -16.54
C CYS A 733 -0.01 -6.26 -17.92
N VAL A 734 -0.84 -5.78 -18.87
CA VAL A 734 -0.87 -6.18 -20.30
C VAL A 734 0.06 -5.20 -21.01
N SER A 735 1.35 -5.47 -20.96
CA SER A 735 2.26 -4.91 -21.96
C SER A 735 3.06 -6.08 -22.50
N GLY A 736 3.33 -6.13 -23.82
CA GLY A 736 4.14 -7.19 -24.42
C GLY A 736 5.60 -7.26 -23.93
N VAL A 737 5.93 -6.53 -22.85
CA VAL A 737 7.23 -6.44 -22.18
C VAL A 737 7.19 -7.14 -20.81
N ILE A 738 6.02 -7.25 -20.17
CA ILE A 738 5.83 -7.96 -18.88
C ILE A 738 5.39 -9.39 -19.22
N PRO A 739 5.97 -10.44 -18.60
CA PRO A 739 5.46 -11.79 -18.78
C PRO A 739 3.96 -11.80 -18.57
N ASP A 740 3.19 -12.35 -19.50
CA ASP A 740 1.74 -12.40 -19.35
C ASP A 740 1.42 -13.21 -18.08
N VAL A 741 0.83 -12.60 -17.07
CA VAL A 741 0.73 -13.14 -15.71
C VAL A 741 -0.67 -13.00 -15.10
N TYR A 742 -1.62 -12.41 -15.83
CA TYR A 742 -2.98 -12.24 -15.31
C TYR A 742 -3.69 -13.57 -15.17
N PRO A 743 -4.31 -13.84 -14.01
CA PRO A 743 -5.12 -15.03 -13.87
C PRO A 743 -6.54 -14.89 -14.44
N VAL A 744 -7.10 -13.68 -14.53
CA VAL A 744 -8.49 -13.44 -14.99
C VAL A 744 -8.56 -12.21 -15.88
N LEU A 745 -8.78 -12.41 -17.17
CA LEU A 745 -8.85 -11.33 -18.18
C LEU A 745 -10.28 -10.80 -18.41
N THR A 746 -11.26 -11.69 -18.33
CA THR A 746 -12.66 -11.45 -18.71
C THR A 746 -13.61 -11.93 -17.62
N PRO A 747 -13.68 -11.23 -16.47
CA PRO A 747 -14.55 -11.64 -15.37
C PRO A 747 -16.03 -11.63 -15.77
N LEU A 748 -16.81 -12.52 -15.15
CA LEU A 748 -18.26 -12.62 -15.36
C LEU A 748 -19.00 -11.60 -14.48
N LYS A 749 -20.04 -10.97 -15.02
CA LYS A 749 -20.95 -10.08 -14.28
C LYS A 749 -22.42 -10.45 -14.55
N PRO A 750 -23.31 -10.35 -13.56
CA PRO A 750 -24.74 -10.54 -13.77
C PRO A 750 -25.32 -9.38 -14.57
N THR A 751 -26.34 -9.64 -15.40
CA THR A 751 -27.09 -8.54 -16.04
C THR A 751 -28.21 -7.99 -15.18
N THR A 752 -28.76 -8.80 -14.28
CA THR A 752 -29.84 -8.39 -13.37
C THR A 752 -29.70 -9.07 -12.00
N VAL A 753 -30.34 -8.48 -10.99
CA VAL A 753 -30.46 -9.05 -9.64
C VAL A 753 -31.15 -10.44 -9.67
N THR A 754 -32.07 -10.67 -10.61
CA THR A 754 -32.82 -11.94 -10.68
C THR A 754 -31.95 -13.10 -11.18
N ASP A 755 -30.94 -12.80 -12.01
CA ASP A 755 -29.96 -13.79 -12.50
C ASP A 755 -29.13 -14.42 -11.36
N LEU A 756 -29.19 -13.86 -10.14
CA LEU A 756 -28.44 -14.30 -8.97
C LEU A 756 -29.12 -15.39 -8.15
N LYS A 757 -30.42 -15.65 -8.35
CA LYS A 757 -31.19 -16.59 -7.50
C LYS A 757 -30.69 -18.04 -7.58
N SER A 758 -30.03 -18.39 -8.68
CA SER A 758 -29.43 -19.70 -8.91
C SER A 758 -27.91 -19.69 -8.75
N ALA A 759 -27.29 -18.55 -8.45
CA ALA A 759 -25.85 -18.39 -8.49
C ALA A 759 -25.20 -18.46 -7.10
N ARG A 760 -24.10 -19.23 -7.00
CA ARG A 760 -23.15 -19.19 -5.90
C ARG A 760 -21.80 -18.71 -6.43
N VAL A 761 -21.29 -17.63 -5.86
CA VAL A 761 -19.98 -17.09 -6.23
C VAL A 761 -18.91 -17.74 -5.37
N TRP A 762 -17.93 -18.36 -6.00
CA TRP A 762 -16.80 -19.03 -5.35
C TRP A 762 -15.53 -18.20 -5.35
N ALA A 763 -15.34 -17.36 -6.37
CA ALA A 763 -14.26 -16.38 -6.39
C ALA A 763 -14.74 -15.10 -7.05
N ALA A 764 -14.76 -14.02 -6.27
CA ALA A 764 -15.03 -12.69 -6.77
C ALA A 764 -13.73 -11.96 -7.09
N CYS A 765 -13.80 -11.02 -8.02
CA CYS A 765 -12.66 -10.27 -8.50
C CYS A 765 -13.04 -8.87 -9.00
N ASP A 766 -12.08 -8.12 -9.57
CA ASP A 766 -12.24 -6.72 -10.00
C ASP A 766 -12.37 -5.75 -8.80
N GLN A 767 -12.41 -4.45 -9.07
CA GLN A 767 -12.68 -3.43 -8.07
C GLN A 767 -14.03 -3.69 -7.39
N LEU A 768 -14.03 -3.53 -6.06
CA LEU A 768 -15.19 -3.76 -5.20
C LEU A 768 -15.79 -5.18 -5.34
N LEU A 769 -15.03 -6.16 -5.82
CA LEU A 769 -15.48 -7.54 -6.01
C LEU A 769 -16.68 -7.67 -6.97
N SER A 770 -16.79 -6.74 -7.93
CA SER A 770 -17.93 -6.65 -8.85
C SER A 770 -17.90 -7.65 -10.01
N GLY A 771 -16.75 -8.27 -10.29
CA GLY A 771 -16.59 -9.34 -11.27
C GLY A 771 -16.45 -10.70 -10.61
N TRP A 772 -16.71 -11.79 -11.33
CA TRP A 772 -16.54 -13.15 -10.81
C TRP A 772 -15.55 -13.94 -11.64
N ALA A 773 -14.54 -14.47 -10.95
CA ALA A 773 -13.56 -15.39 -11.51
C ALA A 773 -14.08 -16.84 -11.50
N LEU A 774 -14.95 -17.17 -10.54
CA LEU A 774 -15.55 -18.49 -10.39
C LEU A 774 -16.96 -18.39 -9.82
N VAL A 775 -17.95 -18.87 -10.57
CA VAL A 775 -19.36 -18.87 -10.19
C VAL A 775 -20.01 -20.19 -10.56
N GLU A 776 -20.90 -20.68 -9.70
CA GLU A 776 -21.68 -21.89 -9.90
C GLU A 776 -23.17 -21.55 -10.03
N LEU A 777 -23.79 -22.00 -11.11
CA LEU A 777 -25.21 -21.80 -11.39
C LEU A 777 -25.98 -23.11 -11.19
N TYR A 778 -26.93 -23.12 -10.27
CA TYR A 778 -27.72 -24.31 -9.91
C TYR A 778 -29.00 -24.42 -10.75
N GLN A 779 -29.29 -25.63 -11.23
CA GLN A 779 -30.55 -25.95 -11.92
C GLN A 779 -30.94 -27.41 -11.66
N GLY A 780 -32.14 -27.63 -11.12
CA GLY A 780 -32.60 -28.96 -10.74
C GLY A 780 -31.69 -29.58 -9.67
N LYS A 781 -31.15 -30.77 -9.94
CA LYS A 781 -30.20 -31.47 -9.04
C LYS A 781 -28.72 -31.21 -9.40
N GLY A 782 -28.47 -30.52 -10.52
CA GLY A 782 -27.16 -30.29 -11.10
C GLY A 782 -26.72 -28.83 -11.03
N SER A 783 -25.59 -28.54 -11.67
CA SER A 783 -25.04 -27.18 -11.72
C SER A 783 -24.05 -26.96 -12.88
N ILE A 784 -23.82 -25.68 -13.21
CA ILE A 784 -22.80 -25.21 -14.14
C ILE A 784 -21.78 -24.38 -13.35
N LEU A 785 -20.56 -24.88 -13.22
CA LEU A 785 -19.43 -24.14 -12.67
C LEU A 785 -18.67 -23.44 -13.79
N LEU A 786 -18.73 -22.11 -13.81
CA LEU A 786 -18.07 -21.24 -14.78
C LEU A 786 -16.79 -20.68 -14.16
N SER A 787 -15.64 -20.95 -14.78
CA SER A 787 -14.34 -20.42 -14.38
C SER A 787 -13.76 -19.50 -15.45
N GLN A 788 -13.22 -18.35 -15.04
CA GLN A 788 -12.45 -17.44 -15.89
C GLN A 788 -10.96 -17.42 -15.53
N PHE A 789 -10.51 -18.35 -14.69
CA PHE A 789 -9.09 -18.51 -14.38
C PHE A 789 -8.31 -19.05 -15.58
N ARG A 790 -7.12 -18.50 -15.81
CA ARG A 790 -6.14 -18.99 -16.80
C ARG A 790 -5.32 -20.16 -16.23
N LEU A 791 -5.95 -21.33 -16.21
CA LEU A 791 -5.35 -22.53 -15.61
C LEU A 791 -4.71 -23.45 -16.64
N VAL A 792 -5.38 -23.70 -17.76
CA VAL A 792 -4.99 -24.74 -18.75
C VAL A 792 -3.59 -24.50 -19.32
N GLU A 793 -3.29 -23.27 -19.74
CA GLU A 793 -1.96 -22.90 -20.24
C GLU A 793 -0.84 -22.96 -19.17
N ARG A 794 -1.20 -22.91 -17.89
CA ARG A 794 -0.28 -22.88 -16.73
C ARG A 794 -0.03 -24.24 -16.10
N VAL A 795 -0.78 -25.28 -16.47
CA VAL A 795 -0.60 -26.62 -15.91
C VAL A 795 0.83 -27.14 -16.09
N LYS A 796 1.53 -26.70 -17.13
CA LYS A 796 2.88 -27.18 -17.42
C LYS A 796 3.93 -26.70 -16.42
N ASP A 797 3.80 -25.47 -15.93
CA ASP A 797 4.83 -24.71 -15.23
C ASP A 797 4.40 -24.20 -13.85
N ASP A 798 3.10 -24.11 -13.55
CA ASP A 798 2.58 -23.66 -12.25
C ASP A 798 1.83 -24.78 -11.50
N PRO A 799 2.42 -25.34 -10.42
CA PRO A 799 1.76 -26.37 -9.61
C PRO A 799 0.46 -25.91 -8.93
N VAL A 800 0.34 -24.63 -8.58
CA VAL A 800 -0.86 -24.08 -7.92
C VAL A 800 -2.00 -23.99 -8.92
N ALA A 801 -1.75 -23.49 -10.13
CA ALA A 801 -2.75 -23.45 -11.20
C ALA A 801 -3.23 -24.87 -11.57
N ALA A 802 -2.29 -25.81 -11.67
CA ALA A 802 -2.57 -27.23 -11.90
C ALA A 802 -3.42 -27.85 -10.78
N LYS A 803 -3.09 -27.57 -9.51
CA LYS A 803 -3.87 -28.05 -8.36
C LYS A 803 -5.27 -27.47 -8.37
N LEU A 804 -5.44 -26.17 -8.64
CA LEU A 804 -6.75 -25.54 -8.71
C LEU A 804 -7.62 -26.17 -9.82
N LEU A 805 -7.05 -26.44 -11.01
CA LEU A 805 -7.77 -27.13 -12.08
C LEU A 805 -8.19 -28.55 -11.66
N SER A 806 -7.27 -29.31 -11.04
CA SER A 806 -7.56 -30.64 -10.51
C SER A 806 -8.69 -30.62 -9.46
N ASN A 807 -8.68 -29.64 -8.56
CA ASN A 807 -9.72 -29.46 -7.55
C ASN A 807 -11.07 -29.09 -8.17
N LEU A 808 -11.11 -28.23 -9.19
CA LEU A 808 -12.36 -27.89 -9.90
C LEU A 808 -12.99 -29.13 -10.54
N ILE A 809 -12.19 -29.96 -11.21
CA ILE A 809 -12.66 -31.20 -11.82
C ILE A 809 -13.15 -32.18 -10.76
N SER A 810 -12.38 -32.34 -9.67
CA SER A 810 -12.71 -33.22 -8.55
C SER A 810 -13.99 -32.78 -7.83
N TYR A 811 -14.15 -31.47 -7.61
CA TYR A 811 -15.37 -30.89 -7.06
C TYR A 811 -16.57 -31.24 -7.93
N CYS A 812 -16.50 -31.01 -9.25
CA CYS A 812 -17.54 -31.41 -10.19
C CYS A 812 -17.85 -32.91 -10.18
N ALA A 813 -16.83 -33.76 -10.10
CA ALA A 813 -16.96 -35.22 -10.14
C ALA A 813 -17.46 -35.86 -8.84
N SER A 814 -17.25 -35.19 -7.70
CA SER A 814 -17.62 -35.74 -6.39
C SER A 814 -19.14 -35.93 -6.20
N GLY A 815 -19.97 -35.26 -7.01
CA GLY A 815 -21.43 -35.21 -6.79
C GLY A 815 -21.83 -34.41 -5.56
N ASN A 816 -20.89 -33.95 -4.74
CA ASN A 816 -21.14 -33.08 -3.60
C ASN A 816 -21.51 -31.69 -4.10
N SER A 817 -22.81 -31.39 -4.07
CA SER A 817 -23.34 -30.05 -4.21
C SER A 817 -23.31 -29.39 -2.84
N SER A 818 -22.61 -28.25 -2.73
CA SER A 818 -22.70 -27.41 -1.54
C SER A 818 -23.99 -26.58 -1.51
N GLY A 819 -24.81 -26.66 -2.56
CA GLY A 819 -26.09 -25.99 -2.70
C GLY A 819 -26.02 -24.47 -2.64
N LEU A 820 -27.20 -23.85 -2.68
CA LEU A 820 -27.38 -22.47 -2.22
C LEU A 820 -27.40 -22.45 -0.69
N LEU A 821 -27.12 -21.28 -0.10
CA LEU A 821 -27.14 -21.07 1.34
C LEU A 821 -28.54 -21.37 1.91
N ASP A 822 -28.62 -22.25 2.90
CA ASP A 822 -29.88 -22.53 3.60
C ASP A 822 -30.23 -21.41 4.59
N LEU A 823 -31.21 -20.57 4.23
CA LEU A 823 -31.63 -19.41 5.03
C LEU A 823 -32.51 -19.79 6.24
N THR A 824 -32.85 -21.07 6.38
CA THR A 824 -33.52 -21.58 7.59
C THR A 824 -32.54 -21.79 8.75
N ARG A 825 -31.24 -21.69 8.48
CA ARG A 825 -30.18 -21.56 9.49
C ARG A 825 -29.93 -20.06 9.74
N PRO A 826 -29.76 -19.62 10.99
CA PRO A 826 -29.51 -18.21 11.25
C PRO A 826 -28.20 -17.73 10.64
N ILE A 827 -28.27 -16.60 9.94
CA ILE A 827 -27.11 -15.88 9.44
C ILE A 827 -26.68 -14.91 10.54
N ARG A 828 -25.55 -15.19 11.18
CA ARG A 828 -24.89 -14.29 12.15
C ARG A 828 -24.01 -13.33 11.37
N TRP A 829 -24.45 -12.09 11.23
CA TRP A 829 -23.68 -11.08 10.52
C TRP A 829 -22.44 -10.70 11.36
N ASP A 830 -22.59 -10.59 12.68
CA ASP A 830 -21.54 -10.08 13.58
C ASP A 830 -20.34 -11.02 13.82
N GLN A 831 -20.47 -12.34 13.60
CA GLN A 831 -19.42 -13.33 13.89
C GLN A 831 -18.58 -13.73 12.67
N GLU A 832 -18.97 -13.34 11.46
CA GLU A 832 -18.27 -13.68 10.22
C GLU A 832 -17.22 -12.62 9.87
N ALA A 833 -16.22 -12.48 10.75
CA ALA A 833 -15.04 -11.59 10.76
C ALA A 833 -15.25 -10.09 10.42
N PHE A 834 -16.39 -9.68 9.88
CA PHE A 834 -16.52 -8.45 9.13
C PHE A 834 -17.98 -8.13 8.68
N ARG A 835 -19.06 -8.37 9.44
CA ARG A 835 -20.39 -7.88 9.00
C ARG A 835 -21.23 -7.31 10.12
N VAL A 836 -21.17 -6.01 10.29
CA VAL A 836 -22.22 -5.27 11.00
C VAL A 836 -23.08 -4.64 9.91
N GLY A 837 -24.21 -5.27 9.60
CA GLY A 837 -25.02 -4.95 8.41
C GLY A 837 -25.76 -3.63 8.55
N VAL A 838 -25.13 -2.52 8.15
CA VAL A 838 -25.81 -1.24 8.06
C VAL A 838 -26.67 -1.19 6.80
N LEU A 839 -27.94 -0.75 6.86
CA LEU A 839 -28.75 -0.53 5.64
C LEU A 839 -28.06 0.56 4.77
N GLN A 840 -27.83 0.34 3.47
CA GLN A 840 -26.99 1.21 2.61
C GLN A 840 -27.81 2.02 1.61
N SER A 841 -27.50 3.28 1.30
CA SER A 841 -28.21 4.18 0.34
C SER A 841 -28.82 3.53 -0.94
N PRO A 842 -29.84 4.13 -1.62
CA PRO A 842 -30.47 3.57 -2.83
C PRO A 842 -29.53 3.49 -4.03
N LYS A 843 -28.29 3.99 -3.86
CA LYS A 843 -27.20 3.92 -4.83
C LYS A 843 -26.16 2.83 -4.48
N GLN A 844 -26.36 2.01 -3.44
CA GLN A 844 -25.28 1.20 -2.83
C GLN A 844 -25.57 -0.27 -2.45
N GLY A 845 -26.78 -0.84 -2.58
CA GLY A 845 -26.98 -2.31 -2.41
C GLY A 845 -26.79 -2.87 -0.99
N PHE A 846 -27.17 -4.14 -0.72
CA PHE A 846 -26.80 -4.87 0.54
C PHE A 846 -25.34 -5.29 0.45
N LEU A 847 -24.48 -4.32 0.27
CA LEU A 847 -23.08 -4.50 0.50
C LEU A 847 -22.89 -4.34 2.01
N PRO A 848 -22.30 -5.31 2.73
CA PRO A 848 -21.47 -4.91 3.84
C PRO A 848 -20.39 -4.03 3.22
N HIS A 849 -20.55 -2.70 3.37
CA HIS A 849 -19.58 -1.66 3.02
C HIS A 849 -19.37 -1.39 1.53
N SER A 850 -20.13 -0.41 1.01
CA SER A 850 -19.72 0.36 -0.17
C SER A 850 -18.85 1.55 0.25
N PRO A 851 -17.55 1.64 -0.11
CA PRO A 851 -16.89 2.93 -0.16
C PRO A 851 -17.34 3.67 -1.43
N THR A 852 -18.02 4.81 -1.24
CA THR A 852 -18.14 5.83 -2.27
C THR A 852 -16.77 6.41 -2.55
N TYR A 853 -16.28 6.24 -3.76
CA TYR A 853 -15.09 6.93 -4.26
C TYR A 853 -15.48 8.38 -4.61
N LYS A 854 -14.93 9.36 -3.88
CA LYS A 854 -14.95 10.76 -4.33
C LYS A 854 -13.64 10.99 -5.07
N HIS A 855 -13.71 10.95 -6.39
CA HIS A 855 -12.58 11.21 -7.28
C HIS A 855 -12.29 12.71 -7.29
N GLU A 856 -11.42 13.20 -6.42
CA GLU A 856 -10.84 14.55 -6.54
C GLU A 856 -9.50 14.40 -7.28
N GLY A 857 -9.55 14.42 -8.61
CA GLY A 857 -8.39 14.08 -9.44
C GLY A 857 -8.60 14.10 -10.95
N THR A 858 -9.03 15.24 -11.52
CA THR A 858 -8.89 15.71 -12.94
C THR A 858 -9.17 14.85 -14.17
N SER A 859 -9.35 13.54 -14.13
CA SER A 859 -9.84 12.81 -15.31
C SER A 859 -11.36 12.80 -15.32
N LYS A 860 -11.98 13.51 -16.28
CA LYS A 860 -13.38 13.31 -16.68
C LYS A 860 -13.56 11.93 -17.33
N GLY A 861 -13.35 10.87 -16.57
CA GLY A 861 -14.08 9.64 -16.79
C GLY A 861 -15.40 9.82 -16.06
N ARG A 862 -16.46 10.20 -16.78
CA ARG A 862 -17.79 9.91 -16.24
C ARG A 862 -17.80 8.41 -15.96
N LEU A 863 -18.06 8.01 -14.71
CA LEU A 863 -18.69 6.72 -14.47
C LEU A 863 -19.96 6.78 -15.31
N GLY A 864 -19.90 6.19 -16.51
CA GLY A 864 -21.03 6.12 -17.42
C GLY A 864 -22.15 5.34 -16.75
N ASP A 865 -23.34 5.44 -17.31
CA ASP A 865 -24.57 4.79 -16.86
C ASP A 865 -24.46 3.24 -16.73
N ASP A 866 -23.31 2.66 -17.09
CA ASP A 866 -22.97 1.24 -17.12
C ASP A 866 -22.55 0.63 -15.75
N HIS A 867 -22.44 1.42 -14.68
CA HIS A 867 -21.95 0.95 -13.36
C HIS A 867 -22.97 1.10 -12.22
N ARG A 868 -24.24 0.77 -12.51
CA ARG A 868 -25.22 0.44 -11.48
C ARG A 868 -24.79 -0.87 -10.81
N ILE A 869 -24.43 -0.83 -9.52
CA ILE A 869 -24.20 -2.06 -8.73
C ILE A 869 -25.58 -2.61 -8.35
N ASP A 870 -26.14 -3.42 -9.24
CA ASP A 870 -27.37 -4.17 -9.00
C ASP A 870 -27.05 -5.41 -8.14
N GLY A 871 -26.88 -5.19 -6.83
CA GLY A 871 -26.86 -6.24 -5.79
C GLY A 871 -25.57 -7.08 -5.72
N VAL A 872 -25.10 -7.34 -4.50
CA VAL A 872 -24.11 -8.40 -4.22
C VAL A 872 -24.78 -9.50 -3.42
N THR A 873 -24.52 -10.74 -3.81
CA THR A 873 -25.07 -11.93 -3.18
C THR A 873 -24.35 -12.27 -1.88
N LEU A 874 -25.11 -12.58 -0.83
CA LEU A 874 -24.62 -13.19 0.41
C LEU A 874 -25.03 -14.67 0.37
N VAL A 875 -24.13 -15.55 -0.04
CA VAL A 875 -24.30 -17.02 0.00
C VAL A 875 -23.14 -17.60 0.81
N GLY A 876 -23.43 -18.32 1.91
CA GLY A 876 -22.44 -18.92 2.84
C GLY A 876 -22.15 -20.40 2.55
N GLU A 877 -21.37 -21.14 3.37
CA GLU A 877 -20.65 -20.80 4.61
C GLU A 877 -19.38 -19.96 4.32
N TYR A 878 -19.15 -18.93 5.14
CA TYR A 878 -19.21 -17.53 4.70
C TYR A 878 -17.87 -16.84 4.37
N THR A 879 -17.88 -15.86 3.45
CA THR A 879 -17.10 -14.63 3.59
C THR A 879 -17.60 -13.48 2.70
N ILE A 880 -17.72 -12.25 3.21
CA ILE A 880 -17.50 -10.93 2.55
C ILE A 880 -17.24 -9.97 3.71
N THR A 881 -16.20 -9.17 3.57
CA THR A 881 -15.53 -8.40 4.61
C THR A 881 -15.85 -6.88 4.62
N ALA A 882 -15.48 -6.16 5.68
CA ALA A 882 -15.94 -4.85 6.20
C ALA A 882 -14.77 -3.96 6.69
N ASN A 883 -14.83 -2.71 7.19
CA ASN A 883 -15.84 -1.72 7.64
C ASN A 883 -15.35 -0.32 7.14
N GLY A 884 -16.13 0.74 6.87
CA GLY A 884 -16.76 1.65 7.86
C GLY A 884 -16.26 3.10 7.70
N TRP A 885 -17.16 4.10 7.83
CA TRP A 885 -16.85 5.55 7.87
C TRP A 885 -16.52 5.98 9.31
N LEU A 886 -15.51 6.85 9.48
CA LEU A 886 -15.09 7.43 10.77
C LEU A 886 -15.97 8.61 11.28
N ARG A 887 -17.19 8.80 10.76
CA ARG A 887 -18.16 9.77 11.32
C ARG A 887 -19.59 9.25 11.27
N PRO A 888 -20.39 9.37 12.36
CA PRO A 888 -21.85 9.32 12.29
C PRO A 888 -22.31 10.65 11.66
N VAL A 889 -23.28 10.75 10.74
CA VAL A 889 -24.53 10.03 10.48
C VAL A 889 -24.83 10.18 8.98
N PRO A 890 -25.29 9.14 8.25
CA PRO A 890 -25.90 9.32 6.93
C PRO A 890 -27.19 10.10 7.12
N ASP A 891 -27.35 11.17 6.37
CA ASP A 891 -28.59 11.96 6.33
C ASP A 891 -29.82 11.04 6.50
N PRO A 892 -30.59 11.18 7.61
CA PRO A 892 -31.72 10.28 7.92
C PRO A 892 -32.85 10.38 6.90
N THR A 893 -32.76 11.31 5.95
CA THR A 893 -33.66 11.39 4.81
C THR A 893 -33.36 10.35 3.72
N ILE A 894 -32.20 9.67 3.76
CA ILE A 894 -31.78 8.75 2.70
C ILE A 894 -32.10 7.30 3.07
N GLU A 895 -33.00 6.67 2.33
CA GLU A 895 -33.37 5.25 2.46
C GLU A 895 -32.17 4.33 2.17
N GLY A 896 -31.89 3.39 3.07
CA GLY A 896 -30.99 2.27 2.83
C GLY A 896 -31.70 1.07 2.21
N TRP A 897 -30.98 0.21 1.48
CA TRP A 897 -31.48 -0.90 0.68
C TRP A 897 -30.46 -2.02 0.59
N GLY A 898 -30.95 -3.24 0.51
CA GLY A 898 -30.19 -4.29 -0.11
C GLY A 898 -30.84 -5.66 -0.20
N VAL A 899 -30.32 -6.48 -1.12
CA VAL A 899 -30.73 -7.85 -1.38
C VAL A 899 -29.68 -8.91 -0.97
N PHE A 900 -30.17 -10.05 -0.46
CA PHE A 900 -29.43 -11.31 -0.44
C PHE A 900 -30.27 -12.48 -0.94
N PHE A 901 -29.61 -13.59 -1.26
CA PHE A 901 -30.24 -14.77 -1.85
C PHE A 901 -29.87 -16.02 -1.07
N GLY A 902 -30.73 -17.02 -1.15
CA GLY A 902 -30.43 -18.35 -0.67
C GLY A 902 -31.59 -19.26 -0.96
N GLN A 903 -31.65 -20.35 -0.23
CA GLN A 903 -32.66 -21.38 -0.37
C GLN A 903 -33.30 -21.67 0.99
N LEU A 904 -34.60 -21.91 0.96
CA LEU A 904 -35.35 -22.45 2.09
C LEU A 904 -35.39 -23.96 1.93
N SER A 905 -34.77 -24.70 2.86
CA SER A 905 -34.77 -26.16 2.84
C SER A 905 -36.08 -26.78 3.35
N ARG A 906 -36.88 -26.00 4.09
CA ARG A 906 -38.17 -26.39 4.67
C ARG A 906 -39.19 -25.24 4.56
N PRO A 907 -40.50 -25.53 4.71
CA PRO A 907 -41.50 -24.47 4.83
C PRO A 907 -41.21 -23.58 6.04
N VAL A 908 -41.44 -22.28 5.90
CA VAL A 908 -41.20 -21.28 6.94
C VAL A 908 -42.43 -20.41 7.09
N SER A 909 -42.63 -19.87 8.29
CA SER A 909 -43.78 -19.05 8.66
C SER A 909 -43.37 -17.64 9.07
N ARG A 910 -42.09 -17.42 9.41
CA ARG A 910 -41.58 -16.18 9.97
C ARG A 910 -40.23 -15.83 9.35
N PHE A 911 -40.00 -14.53 9.18
CA PHE A 911 -38.69 -13.97 8.93
C PHE A 911 -38.29 -13.08 10.12
N ILE A 912 -37.11 -13.33 10.68
CA ILE A 912 -36.62 -12.66 11.88
C ILE A 912 -35.34 -11.90 11.55
N VAL A 913 -35.25 -10.66 12.03
CA VAL A 913 -34.06 -9.81 11.96
C VAL A 913 -33.73 -9.32 13.36
N LYS A 914 -32.50 -9.58 13.84
CA LYS A 914 -31.96 -8.94 15.04
C LYS A 914 -31.10 -7.76 14.63
N LEU A 915 -31.36 -6.61 15.24
CA LEU A 915 -30.68 -5.38 14.86
C LEU A 915 -30.67 -4.35 15.99
N ARG A 916 -29.81 -3.34 15.87
CA ARG A 916 -29.68 -2.22 16.82
C ARG A 916 -29.67 -0.88 16.09
N ASN A 917 -30.16 0.16 16.76
CA ASN A 917 -30.13 1.54 16.26
C ASN A 917 -29.14 2.37 17.10
N PRO A 918 -27.89 2.57 16.65
CA PRO A 918 -26.92 3.44 17.30
C PRO A 918 -27.18 4.94 17.06
N GLY A 919 -28.23 5.28 16.29
CA GLY A 919 -28.60 6.65 15.96
C GLY A 919 -29.16 7.43 17.15
N ASP A 920 -29.44 8.71 16.88
CA ASP A 920 -29.99 9.69 17.81
C ASP A 920 -31.50 9.94 17.62
N SER A 921 -32.12 9.32 16.62
CA SER A 921 -33.57 9.33 16.40
C SER A 921 -34.10 7.93 16.10
N ALA A 922 -35.42 7.77 16.12
CA ALA A 922 -36.04 6.55 15.63
C ALA A 922 -35.70 6.31 14.15
N ALA A 923 -35.65 5.03 13.78
CA ALA A 923 -35.22 4.53 12.48
C ALA A 923 -36.12 3.38 12.03
N ASN A 924 -36.44 3.29 10.73
CA ASN A 924 -37.40 2.32 10.20
C ASN A 924 -36.72 1.24 9.35
N ILE A 925 -37.26 0.02 9.35
CA ILE A 925 -36.86 -1.08 8.46
C ILE A 925 -38.09 -1.80 7.89
N ALA A 926 -38.02 -2.19 6.64
CA ALA A 926 -39.00 -2.96 5.90
C ALA A 926 -38.32 -4.12 5.18
N VAL A 927 -39.09 -5.17 4.91
CA VAL A 927 -38.61 -6.38 4.24
C VAL A 927 -39.50 -6.68 3.05
N ARG A 928 -38.89 -7.03 1.93
CA ARG A 928 -39.55 -7.62 0.77
C ARG A 928 -38.96 -8.99 0.50
N LEU A 929 -39.80 -9.92 0.05
CA LEU A 929 -39.37 -11.24 -0.39
C LEU A 929 -39.84 -11.48 -1.83
N ASP A 930 -38.89 -11.77 -2.72
CA ASP A 930 -39.09 -11.81 -4.17
C ASP A 930 -39.83 -10.59 -4.71
N GLY A 931 -39.46 -9.40 -4.23
CA GLY A 931 -40.03 -8.12 -4.65
C GLY A 931 -41.27 -7.67 -3.86
N GLU A 932 -41.93 -8.59 -3.14
CA GLU A 932 -43.19 -8.33 -2.44
C GLU A 932 -42.98 -8.00 -0.94
N PRO A 933 -43.55 -6.92 -0.40
CA PRO A 933 -43.49 -6.61 1.02
C PRO A 933 -44.13 -7.71 1.89
N ILE A 934 -43.49 -8.10 2.99
CA ILE A 934 -44.00 -9.16 3.89
C ILE A 934 -44.63 -8.61 5.19
N GLY A 935 -44.82 -7.29 5.28
CA GLY A 935 -45.51 -6.63 6.37
C GLY A 935 -45.15 -5.13 6.46
N PRO A 936 -45.70 -4.40 7.45
CA PRO A 936 -45.41 -2.99 7.63
C PRO A 936 -43.94 -2.77 8.01
N ALA A 937 -43.44 -1.56 7.73
CA ALA A 937 -42.14 -1.13 8.23
C ALA A 937 -42.17 -1.08 9.77
N ALA A 938 -41.11 -1.58 10.40
CA ALA A 938 -40.94 -1.57 11.84
C ALA A 938 -40.04 -0.39 12.24
N SER A 939 -40.46 0.36 13.27
CA SER A 939 -39.73 1.52 13.81
C SER A 939 -38.95 1.17 15.07
N ILE A 940 -37.73 1.67 15.18
CA ILE A 940 -36.74 1.32 16.19
C ILE A 940 -36.21 2.58 16.84
N ALA A 941 -36.37 2.69 18.16
CA ALA A 941 -35.95 3.88 18.92
C ALA A 941 -34.41 4.04 18.91
N ALA A 942 -33.94 5.27 19.08
CA ALA A 942 -32.52 5.58 19.24
C ALA A 942 -31.91 4.83 20.44
N GLY A 943 -30.74 4.23 20.25
CA GLY A 943 -30.02 3.46 21.28
C GLY A 943 -30.56 2.04 21.55
N ASP A 944 -31.66 1.63 20.89
CA ASP A 944 -32.33 0.36 21.16
C ASP A 944 -31.74 -0.82 20.36
N SER A 945 -31.94 -2.05 20.86
CA SER A 945 -31.56 -3.32 20.21
C SER A 945 -32.70 -4.31 20.35
N ARG A 946 -33.25 -4.81 19.24
CA ARG A 946 -34.43 -5.69 19.27
C ARG A 946 -34.43 -6.72 18.14
N SER A 947 -35.23 -7.77 18.34
CA SER A 947 -35.59 -8.74 17.30
C SER A 947 -36.92 -8.33 16.69
N ILE A 948 -36.97 -8.22 15.36
CA ILE A 948 -38.18 -7.90 14.61
C ILE A 948 -38.58 -9.13 13.81
N GLU A 949 -39.86 -9.45 13.85
CA GLU A 949 -40.44 -10.62 13.21
C GLU A 949 -41.52 -10.18 12.23
N TRP A 950 -41.49 -10.74 11.02
CA TRP A 950 -42.55 -10.62 10.03
C TRP A 950 -43.13 -12.01 9.76
N SER A 951 -44.46 -12.13 9.84
CA SER A 951 -45.18 -13.33 9.41
C SER A 951 -45.06 -13.47 7.89
N CYS A 952 -44.43 -14.55 7.43
CA CYS A 952 -44.27 -14.85 6.03
C CYS A 952 -44.33 -16.36 5.76
N PRO A 953 -45.52 -16.91 5.46
CA PRO A 953 -45.63 -18.30 5.02
C PRO A 953 -45.00 -18.46 3.64
N ARG A 954 -43.90 -19.22 3.56
CA ARG A 954 -43.19 -19.50 2.31
C ARG A 954 -42.82 -20.98 2.21
N LYS A 955 -42.94 -21.54 1.00
CA LYS A 955 -42.57 -22.92 0.69
C LYS A 955 -41.06 -23.07 0.51
N PRO A 956 -40.51 -24.29 0.61
CA PRO A 956 -39.12 -24.57 0.26
C PRO A 956 -38.79 -24.10 -1.17
N GLY A 957 -37.56 -23.64 -1.38
CA GLY A 957 -37.10 -23.14 -2.68
C GLY A 957 -36.18 -21.93 -2.58
N PRO A 958 -35.63 -21.46 -3.71
CA PRO A 958 -34.82 -20.25 -3.74
C PRO A 958 -35.67 -19.03 -3.35
N VAL A 959 -35.06 -18.10 -2.62
CA VAL A 959 -35.72 -16.85 -2.21
C VAL A 959 -34.75 -15.68 -2.31
N GLN A 960 -35.28 -14.56 -2.78
CA GLN A 960 -34.64 -13.25 -2.69
C GLN A 960 -35.19 -12.53 -1.47
N VAL A 961 -34.30 -12.08 -0.59
CA VAL A 961 -34.64 -11.24 0.57
C VAL A 961 -34.11 -9.85 0.32
N GLU A 962 -34.98 -8.85 0.47
CA GLU A 962 -34.66 -7.45 0.27
C GLU A 962 -35.01 -6.68 1.55
N LEU A 963 -34.03 -5.94 2.08
CA LEU A 963 -34.15 -5.14 3.28
C LEU A 963 -34.05 -3.67 2.91
N ARG A 964 -34.99 -2.85 3.37
CA ARG A 964 -35.08 -1.41 3.13
C ARG A 964 -35.21 -0.67 4.43
N GLY A 965 -34.57 0.47 4.61
CA GLY A 965 -34.74 1.26 5.82
C GLY A 965 -33.58 2.16 6.15
N ASP A 966 -33.65 2.82 7.30
CA ASP A 966 -32.71 3.86 7.70
C ASP A 966 -31.27 3.33 7.82
N GLN A 967 -30.33 4.07 7.25
CA GLN A 967 -28.92 3.68 7.18
C GLN A 967 -28.16 3.74 8.51
N ARG A 968 -28.81 4.03 9.63
CA ARG A 968 -28.18 3.90 10.95
C ARG A 968 -28.36 2.50 11.52
N LEU A 969 -29.36 1.76 11.06
CA LEU A 969 -29.70 0.44 11.60
C LEU A 969 -28.61 -0.58 11.32
N VAL A 970 -28.20 -1.29 12.36
CA VAL A 970 -27.17 -2.32 12.34
C VAL A 970 -27.81 -3.69 12.53
N ILE A 971 -27.78 -4.54 11.50
CA ILE A 971 -28.29 -5.90 11.51
C ILE A 971 -27.20 -6.86 11.96
N THR A 972 -27.52 -7.70 12.94
CA THR A 972 -26.60 -8.67 13.56
C THR A 972 -27.02 -10.11 13.30
N GLU A 973 -28.30 -10.40 13.10
CA GLU A 973 -28.77 -11.71 12.67
C GLU A 973 -29.97 -11.63 11.72
N THR A 974 -30.06 -12.54 10.75
CA THR A 974 -31.31 -12.81 10.01
C THR A 974 -31.57 -14.30 9.90
N CYS A 975 -32.82 -14.74 10.03
CA CYS A 975 -33.20 -16.14 9.84
C CYS A 975 -34.65 -16.32 9.40
N PHE A 976 -34.94 -17.43 8.73
CA PHE A 976 -36.32 -17.90 8.53
C PHE A 976 -36.65 -19.02 9.51
N GLN A 977 -37.87 -19.00 10.07
CA GLN A 977 -38.37 -19.99 11.03
C GLN A 977 -39.66 -20.66 10.58
#